data_AF-A0A3T2UXY6-F1
#
_entry.id   AF-A0A3T2UXY6-F1
#
_cell.length_a   1.000
_cell.length_b   1.000
_cell.length_c   1.000
_cell.angle_alpha   90.00
_cell.angle_beta   90.00
_cell.angle_gamma   90.00
#
_symmetry.space_group_name_H-M   'P 1'
#
loop_
_entity.id
_entity.type
_entity.pdbx_description
1 polymer ?
#
loop_
_entity_poly.entity_id
_entity_poly.type
_entity_poly.pdbx_seq_one_letter_code
_entity_poly.pdbx_strand_id
1 'polypeptide(L)'
;MIGQFLSATEILAKNYVRNKMVKNPFYSNLKWNFIEKNIIRLTSSPVKSVLFISAFSFVLLYVGYLNELFIKNNLLHYFPFRHSLTEWQTTILSGQLTIIGIVYPLVIGLVSVLFQKKADRKIAQTAYQRYSGFMLAGLSGLFLSGFILLSVLIKTVFGSYLYGIACLISILWLLINIVLSIWFFIVSLEILDDVKRQIIIKRYIAFEIVMPHICNKISAKLRLYPIYQKHNYSNLEITQADYKGEYISVASSYSKEDELSLYHRPFQLTLNLINYQLKKKNHFASFVIGDNRTKETESTGKILFSVKNIKPDSLLIKILKQCFYRAPIKGGDFSVSLTMQAITADTYMYLRDSDLISFDNAISALINNFNNLCDLYFFQDDNTNNNFLLITTELFERSFQYEFSDEVYKISNNSMDKINLSERFFELCLWSGVRIINNRKHLISNELCIYMGITRSQWSILTEWFRNNQSLLNASLRSRYNRILRTYITVWEQYQESINFRFCNTENSDLFELFCKTQLQELPSMIIDATQTRDPSTIDTAVDLINRWQHSMNIDSHSVEKYSYKGQLFNPGFFISKKLNFNSDREWFNIAIINALTDMRICTCLYLTSRINTSDKLMTHYIKLILEGKLIDQTGGYETPTEEIDNASQLIKILIRICLWTWSENMEHNGWMNSLARRLRDYDKTDMVMGRVYSNVFDCGFIDMEQSWVQLLLIFSNKNDSVSKEIKEAIENNYITYREKQRLIGVLSKICNSIEYTKIKLTLTLDDLQTKKENLRKLLQEHINMLKKDLDMRLQDAAIDVHRLDSTARKTSEHLRKRIKKTLPLSLFKSIDFKQASDCFTKHKISIKIDKEPYAEGIESIPYINEGDIQADLILKDIQRIILSNLFSTGCSQHTVIEDFNMLIDHIKSSADLAGKLVLVMSKEIFQQYNRMLFDNPNLRELMRKNDDGSMNITTESGTRKVYFLPFVNQPFSLVVKDNYFTKLIIREYDNNKLVNVTSENIKSDSDKFKLTLNYELNIVFEGNADLKIAHSQRVTSE
;
A
#
# COMPACT_ATOMS: atom_id res chain seq x y z
N MET A 1 -32.50 23.46 0.28
CA MET A 1 -33.38 23.13 1.42
C MET A 1 -33.79 21.67 1.38
N ILE A 2 -34.35 21.16 0.28
CA ILE A 2 -34.77 19.74 0.13
C ILE A 2 -33.64 18.75 0.45
N GLY A 3 -32.43 18.92 -0.10
CA GLY A 3 -31.31 18.04 0.23
C GLY A 3 -30.91 18.03 1.72
N GLN A 4 -31.13 19.13 2.46
CA GLN A 4 -30.84 19.18 3.90
C GLN A 4 -31.86 18.36 4.69
N PHE A 5 -33.12 18.42 4.24
CA PHE A 5 -34.19 17.63 4.80
C PHE A 5 -34.01 16.13 4.51
N LEU A 6 -33.58 15.77 3.29
CA LEU A 6 -33.36 14.38 2.85
C LEU A 6 -31.97 13.81 3.21
N SER A 7 -31.11 14.60 3.86
CA SER A 7 -29.72 14.27 4.15
C SER A 7 -28.98 13.68 2.94
N ALA A 8 -28.94 14.45 1.85
CA ALA A 8 -28.13 14.14 0.68
C ALA A 8 -26.65 13.92 1.06
N THR A 9 -25.95 13.04 0.35
CA THR A 9 -24.54 12.70 0.60
C THR A 9 -23.63 13.93 0.70
N GLU A 10 -23.83 14.94 -0.15
CA GLU A 10 -23.02 16.17 -0.14
C GLU A 10 -23.25 17.00 1.13
N ILE A 11 -24.46 16.93 1.71
CA ILE A 11 -24.80 17.64 2.94
C ILE A 11 -24.29 16.91 4.16
N LEU A 12 -24.29 15.57 4.14
CA LEU A 12 -23.61 14.79 5.18
C LEU A 12 -22.12 15.09 5.20
N ALA A 13 -21.45 15.09 4.05
CA ALA A 13 -20.04 15.48 3.94
C ALA A 13 -19.81 16.89 4.51
N LYS A 14 -20.63 17.86 4.11
CA LYS A 14 -20.53 19.24 4.61
C LYS A 14 -20.75 19.35 6.12
N ASN A 15 -21.74 18.63 6.66
CA ASN A 15 -22.01 18.62 8.10
C ASN A 15 -20.88 17.94 8.87
N TYR A 16 -20.32 16.85 8.33
CA TYR A 16 -19.19 16.14 8.92
C TYR A 16 -17.98 17.06 9.09
N VAL A 17 -17.52 17.71 8.01
CA VAL A 17 -16.38 18.65 8.06
C VAL A 17 -16.69 19.80 9.02
N ARG A 18 -17.87 20.40 8.91
CA ARG A 18 -18.25 21.55 9.75
C ARG A 18 -18.28 21.19 11.23
N ASN A 19 -18.83 20.03 11.60
CA ASN A 19 -18.92 19.61 13.00
C ASN A 19 -17.54 19.39 13.62
N LYS A 20 -16.57 18.93 12.83
CA LYS A 20 -15.18 18.78 13.28
C LYS A 20 -14.46 20.12 13.34
N MET A 21 -14.58 20.98 12.33
CA MET A 21 -13.95 22.30 12.35
C MET A 21 -14.49 23.24 13.44
N VAL A 22 -15.79 23.21 13.76
CA VAL A 22 -16.36 24.10 14.79
C VAL A 22 -15.74 23.83 16.17
N LYS A 23 -15.27 22.61 16.42
CA LYS A 23 -14.54 22.24 17.65
C LYS A 23 -13.11 22.76 17.67
N ASN A 24 -12.56 23.17 16.54
CA ASN A 24 -11.19 23.64 16.42
C ASN A 24 -11.09 25.12 16.86
N PRO A 25 -10.16 25.48 17.76
CA PRO A 25 -10.01 26.87 18.24
C PRO A 25 -9.62 27.86 17.13
N PHE A 26 -8.95 27.43 16.06
CA PHE A 26 -8.62 28.32 14.94
C PHE A 26 -9.87 28.76 14.16
N TYR A 27 -10.94 27.96 14.19
CA TYR A 27 -12.20 28.32 13.54
C TYR A 27 -12.82 29.57 14.17
N SER A 28 -12.72 29.77 15.48
CA SER A 28 -13.32 30.95 16.12
C SER A 28 -12.68 32.27 15.67
N ASN A 29 -11.40 32.24 15.30
CA ASN A 29 -10.64 33.44 14.88
C ASN A 29 -10.98 33.85 13.44
N LEU A 30 -11.34 32.89 12.59
CA LEU A 30 -11.60 33.12 11.17
C LEU A 30 -13.09 33.08 10.79
N LYS A 31 -13.98 32.60 11.67
CA LYS A 31 -15.41 32.46 11.33
C LYS A 31 -16.02 33.81 10.91
N TRP A 32 -16.93 33.72 9.94
CA TRP A 32 -17.81 34.83 9.60
C TRP A 32 -18.79 35.10 10.74
N ASN A 33 -19.01 36.38 11.02
CA ASN A 33 -20.05 36.83 11.94
C ASN A 33 -21.45 36.50 11.40
N PHE A 34 -22.46 36.57 12.25
CA PHE A 34 -23.84 36.23 11.85
C PHE A 34 -24.33 37.07 10.66
N ILE A 35 -24.05 38.38 10.67
CA ILE A 35 -24.43 39.30 9.58
C ILE A 35 -23.68 38.94 8.29
N GLU A 36 -22.35 38.87 8.35
CA GLU A 36 -21.46 38.47 7.25
C GLU A 36 -21.92 37.18 6.57
N LYS A 37 -22.23 36.16 7.37
CA LYS A 37 -22.65 34.85 6.88
C LYS A 37 -23.97 34.89 6.11
N ASN A 38 -24.93 35.72 6.55
CA ASN A 38 -26.20 35.86 5.84
C ASN A 38 -26.01 36.64 4.53
N ILE A 39 -25.16 37.68 4.53
CA ILE A 39 -24.85 38.44 3.32
C ILE A 39 -24.14 37.56 2.30
N ILE A 40 -23.08 36.82 2.68
CA ILE A 40 -22.38 35.90 1.78
C ILE A 40 -23.34 34.86 1.21
N ARG A 41 -24.26 34.33 2.03
CA ARG A 41 -25.29 33.39 1.56
C ARG A 41 -26.22 34.01 0.53
N LEU A 42 -26.68 35.25 0.73
CA LEU A 42 -27.55 35.94 -0.22
C LEU A 42 -26.80 36.33 -1.51
N THR A 43 -25.54 36.75 -1.39
CA THR A 43 -24.66 37.05 -2.52
C THR A 43 -24.25 35.80 -3.28
N SER A 44 -24.38 34.61 -2.67
CA SER A 44 -23.92 33.38 -3.32
C SER A 44 -24.64 33.06 -4.64
N SER A 45 -25.89 33.50 -4.74
CA SER A 45 -26.73 33.41 -5.94
C SER A 45 -27.63 34.64 -5.99
N PRO A 46 -27.11 35.80 -6.42
CA PRO A 46 -27.77 37.09 -6.21
C PRO A 46 -29.11 37.15 -6.94
N VAL A 47 -29.20 36.57 -8.14
CA VAL A 47 -30.46 36.46 -8.90
C VAL A 47 -31.53 35.68 -8.12
N LYS A 48 -31.19 34.54 -7.53
CA LYS A 48 -32.15 33.71 -6.76
C LYS A 48 -32.64 34.45 -5.52
N SER A 49 -31.74 35.16 -4.85
CA SER A 49 -32.06 35.96 -3.67
C SER A 49 -33.02 37.11 -4.02
N VAL A 50 -32.77 37.83 -5.11
CA VAL A 50 -33.63 38.94 -5.56
C VAL A 50 -34.97 38.44 -6.07
N LEU A 51 -35.02 37.30 -6.77
CA LEU A 51 -36.28 36.66 -7.15
C LEU A 51 -37.11 36.25 -5.94
N PHE A 52 -36.48 35.80 -4.86
CA PHE A 52 -37.18 35.48 -3.61
C PHE A 52 -37.75 36.73 -2.94
N ILE A 53 -36.99 37.84 -2.89
CA ILE A 53 -37.50 39.13 -2.39
C ILE A 53 -38.67 39.61 -3.27
N SER A 54 -38.53 39.50 -4.58
CA SER A 54 -39.58 39.89 -5.54
C SER A 54 -40.85 39.05 -5.34
N ALA A 55 -40.72 37.72 -5.27
CA ALA A 55 -41.83 36.82 -5.03
C ALA A 55 -42.51 37.11 -3.67
N PHE A 56 -41.74 37.38 -2.62
CA PHE A 56 -42.25 37.78 -1.33
C PHE A 56 -43.04 39.11 -1.41
N SER A 57 -42.53 40.10 -2.15
CA SER A 57 -43.24 41.36 -2.42
C SER A 57 -44.57 41.14 -3.15
N PHE A 58 -44.61 40.25 -4.15
CA PHE A 58 -45.86 39.90 -4.83
C PHE A 58 -46.84 39.12 -3.94
N VAL A 59 -46.35 38.23 -3.07
CA VAL A 59 -47.19 37.54 -2.08
C VAL A 59 -47.78 38.54 -1.09
N LEU A 60 -47.00 39.50 -0.60
CA LEU A 60 -47.49 40.57 0.27
C LEU A 60 -48.57 41.43 -0.43
N LEU A 61 -48.36 41.76 -1.71
CA LEU A 61 -49.38 42.43 -2.52
C LEU A 61 -50.66 41.60 -2.64
N TYR A 62 -50.55 40.30 -2.89
CA TYR A 62 -51.69 39.40 -3.03
C TYR A 62 -52.45 39.21 -1.71
N VAL A 63 -51.73 39.09 -0.58
CA VAL A 63 -52.34 39.06 0.76
C VAL A 63 -53.04 40.39 1.07
N GLY A 64 -52.44 41.51 0.68
CA GLY A 64 -53.04 42.83 0.78
C GLY A 64 -54.33 42.97 -0.04
N TYR A 65 -54.38 42.36 -1.23
CA TYR A 65 -55.57 42.30 -2.06
C TYR A 65 -56.69 41.46 -1.41
N LEU A 66 -56.39 40.24 -0.95
CA LEU A 66 -57.38 39.35 -0.33
C LEU A 66 -57.99 39.92 0.96
N ASN A 67 -57.21 40.69 1.72
CA ASN A 67 -57.62 41.26 3.01
C ASN A 67 -58.06 42.73 2.91
N GLU A 68 -58.43 43.20 1.72
CA GLU A 68 -58.76 44.61 1.47
C GLU A 68 -59.80 45.16 2.47
N LEU A 69 -60.88 44.40 2.74
CA LEU A 69 -61.94 44.81 3.67
C LEU A 69 -61.45 44.91 5.13
N PHE A 70 -60.66 43.94 5.59
CA PHE A 70 -60.14 43.90 6.96
C PHE A 70 -59.09 45.00 7.21
N ILE A 71 -58.18 45.20 6.25
CA ILE A 71 -57.13 46.21 6.33
C ILE A 71 -57.72 47.62 6.20
N LYS A 72 -58.71 47.84 5.33
CA LYS A 72 -59.41 49.14 5.27
C LYS A 72 -60.08 49.47 6.60
N ASN A 73 -60.77 48.54 7.25
CA ASN A 73 -61.44 48.82 8.52
C ASN A 73 -60.50 49.07 9.71
N ASN A 74 -59.35 48.39 9.78
CA ASN A 74 -58.47 48.44 10.96
C ASN A 74 -57.21 49.32 10.81
N LEU A 75 -56.71 49.55 9.58
CA LEU A 75 -55.42 50.23 9.34
C LEU A 75 -55.56 51.62 8.70
N LEU A 76 -56.72 51.99 8.11
CA LEU A 76 -56.91 53.32 7.51
C LEU A 76 -56.86 54.47 8.54
N HIS A 77 -57.12 54.22 9.82
CA HIS A 77 -57.02 55.24 10.87
C HIS A 77 -55.58 55.58 11.30
N TYR A 78 -54.58 54.74 10.97
CA TYR A 78 -53.20 54.89 11.47
C TYR A 78 -52.19 55.46 10.48
N PHE A 79 -52.57 55.73 9.22
CA PHE A 79 -51.66 56.27 8.19
C PHE A 79 -52.11 57.64 7.62
N PRO A 80 -51.95 58.73 8.39
CA PRO A 80 -52.32 60.09 7.96
C PRO A 80 -51.47 60.67 6.81
N PHE A 81 -50.37 60.02 6.39
CA PHE A 81 -49.43 60.50 5.36
C PHE A 81 -49.52 59.79 4.00
N ARG A 82 -50.68 59.22 3.65
CA ARG A 82 -50.93 58.47 2.39
C ARG A 82 -50.47 59.19 1.11
N HIS A 83 -50.72 60.49 1.01
CA HIS A 83 -50.36 61.26 -0.19
C HIS A 83 -48.84 61.41 -0.35
N SER A 84 -48.13 61.64 0.76
CA SER A 84 -46.68 61.77 0.74
C SER A 84 -46.00 60.48 0.27
N LEU A 85 -46.44 59.30 0.73
CA LEU A 85 -45.85 58.01 0.34
C LEU A 85 -45.87 57.77 -1.18
N THR A 86 -46.88 58.32 -1.87
CA THR A 86 -47.01 58.20 -3.33
C THR A 86 -46.11 59.15 -4.11
N GLU A 87 -45.81 60.32 -3.55
CA GLU A 87 -44.92 61.32 -4.15
C GLU A 87 -43.45 60.89 -4.04
N TRP A 88 -43.09 60.18 -2.97
CA TRP A 88 -41.71 59.72 -2.77
C TRP A 88 -41.27 58.64 -3.76
N GLN A 89 -42.19 57.96 -4.46
CA GLN A 89 -41.83 56.88 -5.40
C GLN A 89 -40.94 57.36 -6.55
N THR A 90 -41.16 58.57 -7.07
CA THR A 90 -40.35 59.15 -8.15
C THR A 90 -38.94 59.48 -7.65
N THR A 91 -38.81 60.02 -6.45
CA THR A 91 -37.52 60.30 -5.79
C THR A 91 -36.77 59.02 -5.43
N ILE A 92 -37.48 57.98 -4.97
CA ILE A 92 -36.88 56.67 -4.68
C ILE A 92 -36.36 56.04 -5.97
N LEU A 93 -37.15 56.07 -7.04
CA LEU A 93 -36.77 55.53 -8.34
C LEU A 93 -35.53 56.26 -8.91
N SER A 94 -35.53 57.59 -8.90
CA SER A 94 -34.40 58.38 -9.39
C SER A 94 -33.13 58.11 -8.56
N GLY A 95 -33.25 58.13 -7.23
CA GLY A 95 -32.14 57.83 -6.32
C GLY A 95 -31.55 56.43 -6.52
N GLN A 96 -32.39 55.39 -6.67
CA GLN A 96 -31.94 54.03 -6.94
C GLN A 96 -31.20 53.92 -8.27
N LEU A 97 -31.76 54.52 -9.34
CA LEU A 97 -31.12 54.49 -10.67
C LEU A 97 -29.78 55.24 -10.67
N THR A 98 -29.63 56.34 -9.94
CA THR A 98 -28.35 57.04 -9.78
C THR A 98 -27.32 56.19 -9.06
N ILE A 99 -27.71 55.52 -7.95
CA ILE A 99 -26.79 54.64 -7.20
C ILE A 99 -26.30 53.48 -8.08
N ILE A 100 -27.20 52.83 -8.81
CA ILE A 100 -26.88 51.67 -9.65
C ILE A 100 -26.11 52.09 -10.91
N GLY A 101 -26.50 53.20 -11.54
CA GLY A 101 -25.95 53.64 -12.82
C GLY A 101 -24.62 54.39 -12.73
N ILE A 102 -24.36 55.06 -11.60
CA ILE A 102 -23.19 55.94 -11.45
C ILE A 102 -22.32 55.49 -10.26
N VAL A 103 -22.90 55.40 -9.06
CA VAL A 103 -22.11 55.26 -7.83
C VAL A 103 -21.44 53.88 -7.73
N TYR A 104 -22.19 52.79 -7.92
CA TYR A 104 -21.62 51.44 -7.86
C TYR A 104 -20.54 51.19 -8.94
N PRO A 105 -20.75 51.49 -10.23
CA PRO A 105 -19.71 51.33 -11.25
C PRO A 105 -18.43 52.11 -10.93
N LEU A 106 -18.56 53.34 -10.41
CA LEU A 106 -17.41 54.17 -10.05
C LEU A 106 -16.56 53.54 -8.94
N VAL A 107 -17.17 53.09 -7.85
CA VAL A 107 -16.45 52.45 -6.73
C VAL A 107 -15.80 51.14 -7.17
N ILE A 108 -16.52 50.32 -7.93
CA ILE A 108 -16.00 49.04 -8.45
C ILE A 108 -14.82 49.30 -9.39
N GLY A 109 -14.91 50.33 -10.24
CA GLY A 109 -13.82 50.76 -11.13
C GLY A 109 -12.58 51.16 -10.34
N LEU A 110 -12.72 51.99 -9.31
CA LEU A 110 -11.63 52.42 -8.43
C LEU A 110 -10.91 51.23 -7.77
N VAL A 111 -11.68 50.35 -7.13
CA VAL A 111 -11.14 49.14 -6.46
C VAL A 111 -10.45 48.21 -7.47
N SER A 112 -11.02 48.06 -8.67
CA SER A 112 -10.43 47.22 -9.72
C SER A 112 -9.10 47.77 -10.24
N VAL A 113 -8.96 49.09 -10.39
CA VAL A 113 -7.70 49.75 -10.79
C VAL A 113 -6.64 49.56 -9.71
N LEU A 114 -7.01 49.67 -8.44
CA LEU A 114 -6.06 49.46 -7.32
C LEU A 114 -5.54 48.02 -7.27
N PHE A 115 -6.34 47.03 -7.69
CA PHE A 115 -5.89 45.64 -7.80
C PHE A 115 -5.09 45.31 -9.06
N GLN A 116 -5.00 46.20 -10.06
CA GLN A 116 -4.21 45.91 -11.27
C GLN A 116 -2.72 45.71 -11.00
N LYS A 117 -2.20 46.25 -9.88
CA LYS A 117 -0.78 46.18 -9.52
C LYS A 117 -0.37 44.95 -8.70
N LYS A 118 -1.28 44.01 -8.38
CA LYS A 118 -0.99 42.86 -7.50
C LYS A 118 -1.21 41.52 -8.22
N ALA A 119 -0.37 40.52 -7.96
CA ALA A 119 -0.45 39.22 -8.65
C ALA A 119 -1.74 38.46 -8.26
N ASP A 120 -2.20 38.67 -7.03
CA ASP A 120 -3.43 38.10 -6.49
C ASP A 120 -4.73 38.69 -7.05
N ARG A 121 -4.66 39.57 -8.08
CA ARG A 121 -5.82 40.30 -8.64
C ARG A 121 -7.05 39.42 -8.82
N LYS A 122 -6.90 38.23 -9.40
CA LYS A 122 -8.05 37.35 -9.69
C LYS A 122 -8.73 36.84 -8.41
N ILE A 123 -7.96 36.42 -7.40
CA ILE A 123 -8.52 35.98 -6.11
C ILE A 123 -9.03 37.17 -5.30
N ALA A 124 -8.24 38.23 -5.17
CA ALA A 124 -8.64 39.42 -4.41
C ALA A 124 -9.93 40.04 -5.00
N GLN A 125 -10.02 40.13 -6.33
CA GLN A 125 -11.20 40.63 -7.02
C GLN A 125 -12.40 39.69 -6.84
N THR A 126 -12.24 38.37 -6.95
CA THR A 126 -13.35 37.43 -6.72
C THR A 126 -13.79 37.39 -5.26
N ALA A 127 -12.87 37.44 -4.31
CA ALA A 127 -13.16 37.57 -2.88
C ALA A 127 -13.93 38.87 -2.58
N TYR A 128 -13.49 39.99 -3.15
CA TYR A 128 -14.18 41.28 -3.05
C TYR A 128 -15.58 41.22 -3.66
N GLN A 129 -15.72 40.67 -4.88
CA GLN A 129 -17.01 40.53 -5.56
C GLN A 129 -18.00 39.71 -4.72
N ARG A 130 -17.51 38.66 -4.06
CA ARG A 130 -18.31 37.77 -3.23
C ARG A 130 -18.68 38.39 -1.88
N TYR A 131 -17.74 39.09 -1.24
CA TYR A 131 -17.91 39.61 0.12
C TYR A 131 -18.62 40.97 0.17
N SER A 132 -18.36 41.84 -0.80
CA SER A 132 -18.98 43.19 -0.88
C SER A 132 -20.48 43.16 -1.17
N GLY A 133 -21.00 42.04 -1.70
CA GLY A 133 -22.42 41.93 -2.01
C GLY A 133 -22.90 42.86 -3.13
N PHE A 134 -21.98 43.50 -3.87
CA PHE A 134 -22.33 44.54 -4.84
C PHE A 134 -23.32 44.05 -5.91
N MET A 135 -23.18 42.80 -6.40
CA MET A 135 -24.12 42.23 -7.36
C MET A 135 -25.52 42.09 -6.77
N LEU A 136 -25.62 41.69 -5.50
CA LEU A 136 -26.90 41.56 -4.80
C LEU A 136 -27.52 42.95 -4.58
N ALA A 137 -26.74 43.91 -4.10
CA ALA A 137 -27.18 45.29 -3.87
C ALA A 137 -27.67 45.94 -5.17
N GLY A 138 -26.89 45.82 -6.26
CA GLY A 138 -27.24 46.35 -7.58
C GLY A 138 -28.46 45.69 -8.20
N LEU A 139 -28.54 44.35 -8.20
CA LEU A 139 -29.70 43.63 -8.75
C LEU A 139 -30.96 43.87 -7.92
N SER A 140 -30.85 43.92 -6.59
CA SER A 140 -31.99 44.25 -5.71
C SER A 140 -32.50 45.67 -5.95
N GLY A 141 -31.59 46.63 -6.17
CA GLY A 141 -31.95 47.98 -6.60
C GLY A 141 -32.66 48.02 -7.95
N LEU A 142 -32.17 47.25 -8.93
CA LEU A 142 -32.75 47.20 -10.28
C LEU A 142 -34.16 46.59 -10.27
N PHE A 143 -34.36 45.49 -9.53
CA PHE A 143 -35.67 44.86 -9.37
C PHE A 143 -36.63 45.76 -8.57
N LEU A 144 -36.14 46.51 -7.57
CA LEU A 144 -36.95 47.52 -6.89
C LEU A 144 -37.41 48.61 -7.88
N SER A 145 -36.53 49.14 -8.71
CA SER A 145 -36.91 50.11 -9.75
C SER A 145 -37.96 49.55 -10.71
N GLY A 146 -37.81 48.30 -11.14
CA GLY A 146 -38.81 47.59 -11.95
C GLY A 146 -40.15 47.40 -11.21
N PHE A 147 -40.11 47.07 -9.92
CA PHE A 147 -41.30 46.94 -9.07
C PHE A 147 -42.03 48.27 -8.90
N ILE A 148 -41.30 49.38 -8.71
CA ILE A 148 -41.88 50.73 -8.64
C ILE A 148 -42.57 51.08 -9.97
N LEU A 149 -41.93 50.84 -11.11
CA LEU A 149 -42.55 51.06 -12.43
C LEU A 149 -43.82 50.21 -12.61
N LEU A 150 -43.78 48.94 -12.20
CA LEU A 150 -44.95 48.05 -12.24
C LEU A 150 -46.05 48.54 -11.29
N SER A 151 -45.71 49.11 -10.14
CA SER A 151 -46.69 49.65 -9.19
C SER A 151 -47.52 50.80 -9.77
N VAL A 152 -46.93 51.60 -10.67
CA VAL A 152 -47.66 52.65 -11.39
C VAL A 152 -48.73 52.05 -12.30
N LEU A 153 -48.46 50.92 -12.95
CA LEU A 153 -49.46 50.18 -13.74
C LEU A 153 -50.55 49.58 -12.84
N ILE A 154 -50.19 49.06 -11.67
CA ILE A 154 -51.14 48.54 -10.67
C ILE A 154 -52.12 49.64 -10.22
N LYS A 155 -51.66 50.89 -10.06
CA LYS A 155 -52.53 52.02 -9.74
C LYS A 155 -53.65 52.20 -10.76
N THR A 156 -53.34 52.03 -12.05
CA THR A 156 -54.30 52.19 -13.15
C THR A 156 -55.32 51.05 -13.20
N VAL A 157 -54.90 49.81 -12.90
CA VAL A 157 -55.76 48.62 -13.04
C VAL A 157 -56.56 48.31 -11.77
N PHE A 158 -55.93 48.43 -10.59
CA PHE A 158 -56.48 47.96 -9.32
C PHE A 158 -56.76 49.09 -8.30
N GLY A 159 -56.51 50.34 -8.69
CA GLY A 159 -56.85 51.52 -7.90
C GLY A 159 -55.84 51.91 -6.81
N SER A 160 -56.16 53.00 -6.10
CA SER A 160 -55.23 53.69 -5.21
C SER A 160 -54.87 52.94 -3.91
N TYR A 161 -55.71 51.99 -3.49
CA TYR A 161 -55.48 51.19 -2.27
C TYR A 161 -54.30 50.23 -2.45
N LEU A 162 -54.34 49.39 -3.48
CA LEU A 162 -53.25 48.45 -3.79
C LEU A 162 -51.95 49.18 -4.16
N TYR A 163 -52.06 50.33 -4.82
CA TYR A 163 -50.91 51.20 -5.06
C TYR A 163 -50.26 51.69 -3.76
N GLY A 164 -51.06 52.05 -2.75
CA GLY A 164 -50.54 52.43 -1.42
C GLY A 164 -49.77 51.30 -0.73
N ILE A 165 -50.27 50.06 -0.83
CA ILE A 165 -49.56 48.87 -0.31
C ILE A 165 -48.26 48.63 -1.07
N ALA A 166 -48.28 48.75 -2.40
CA ALA A 166 -47.08 48.65 -3.22
C ALA A 166 -46.03 49.70 -2.83
N CYS A 167 -46.43 50.94 -2.58
CA CYS A 167 -45.54 52.00 -2.11
C CYS A 167 -44.88 51.66 -0.76
N LEU A 168 -45.64 51.07 0.16
CA LEU A 168 -45.15 50.64 1.48
C LEU A 168 -44.12 49.50 1.35
N ILE A 169 -44.40 48.52 0.47
CA ILE A 169 -43.47 47.44 0.15
C ILE A 169 -42.19 47.99 -0.50
N SER A 170 -42.30 48.95 -1.42
CA SER A 170 -41.14 49.61 -2.03
C SER A 170 -40.25 50.32 -1.01
N ILE A 171 -40.82 50.95 0.02
CA ILE A 171 -40.04 51.60 1.10
C ILE A 171 -39.35 50.56 1.98
N LEU A 172 -40.02 49.47 2.33
CA LEU A 172 -39.41 48.37 3.09
C LEU A 172 -38.26 47.73 2.29
N TRP A 173 -38.44 47.54 0.99
CA TRP A 173 -37.39 47.03 0.11
C TRP A 173 -36.25 48.04 -0.04
N LEU A 174 -36.54 49.33 -0.14
CA LEU A 174 -35.53 50.39 -0.15
C LEU A 174 -34.64 50.35 1.10
N LEU A 175 -35.21 50.15 2.29
CA LEU A 175 -34.44 50.02 3.54
C LEU A 175 -33.45 48.85 3.47
N ILE A 176 -33.86 47.72 2.89
CA ILE A 176 -32.97 46.58 2.65
C ILE A 176 -31.82 47.00 1.72
N ASN A 177 -32.11 47.73 0.63
CA ASN A 177 -31.10 48.20 -0.31
C ASN A 177 -30.13 49.23 0.32
N ILE A 178 -30.59 50.07 1.24
CA ILE A 178 -29.73 50.99 2.00
C ILE A 178 -28.74 50.21 2.86
N VAL A 179 -29.21 49.20 3.61
CA VAL A 179 -28.33 48.35 4.43
C VAL A 179 -27.29 47.62 3.57
N LEU A 180 -27.72 47.07 2.42
CA LEU A 180 -26.81 46.43 1.46
C LEU A 180 -25.80 47.42 0.87
N SER A 181 -26.21 48.66 0.61
CA SER A 181 -25.32 49.72 0.11
C SER A 181 -24.27 50.11 1.14
N ILE A 182 -24.68 50.32 2.39
CA ILE A 182 -23.75 50.63 3.50
C ILE A 182 -22.73 49.50 3.66
N TRP A 183 -23.19 48.25 3.63
CA TRP A 183 -22.30 47.09 3.66
C TRP A 183 -21.29 47.10 2.51
N PHE A 184 -21.76 47.32 1.29
CA PHE A 184 -20.91 47.41 0.10
C PHE A 184 -19.82 48.47 0.26
N PHE A 185 -20.14 49.67 0.77
CA PHE A 185 -19.15 50.72 0.99
C PHE A 185 -18.15 50.38 2.11
N ILE A 186 -18.62 49.81 3.23
CA ILE A 186 -17.73 49.38 4.33
C ILE A 186 -16.71 48.38 3.79
N VAL A 187 -17.15 47.33 3.10
CA VAL A 187 -16.24 46.32 2.52
C VAL A 187 -15.28 46.95 1.49
N SER A 188 -15.77 47.90 0.69
CA SER A 188 -14.94 48.61 -0.28
C SER A 188 -13.85 49.45 0.38
N LEU A 189 -14.05 49.97 1.60
CA LEU A 189 -13.02 50.63 2.38
C LEU A 189 -12.09 49.64 3.07
N GLU A 190 -12.62 48.55 3.63
CA GLU A 190 -11.82 47.52 4.29
C GLU A 190 -10.84 46.82 3.36
N ILE A 191 -11.19 46.66 2.08
CA ILE A 191 -10.31 46.02 1.11
C ILE A 191 -9.12 46.93 0.70
N LEU A 192 -9.21 48.23 0.95
CA LEU A 192 -8.11 49.18 0.73
C LEU A 192 -7.02 49.04 1.80
N ASP A 193 -7.41 48.68 3.03
CA ASP A 193 -6.48 48.38 4.12
C ASP A 193 -5.81 47.01 3.87
N ASP A 194 -4.48 47.00 3.86
CA ASP A 194 -3.69 45.80 3.58
C ASP A 194 -3.94 44.65 4.57
N VAL A 195 -4.12 44.97 5.86
CA VAL A 195 -4.31 43.96 6.92
C VAL A 195 -5.70 43.35 6.82
N LYS A 196 -6.74 44.19 6.73
CA LYS A 196 -8.12 43.74 6.61
C LYS A 196 -8.36 42.96 5.31
N ARG A 197 -7.77 43.41 4.21
CA ARG A 197 -7.79 42.69 2.94
C ARG A 197 -7.22 41.28 3.06
N GLN A 198 -6.06 41.12 3.69
CA GLN A 198 -5.47 39.79 3.88
C GLN A 198 -6.38 38.88 4.70
N ILE A 199 -7.07 39.38 5.73
CA ILE A 199 -8.05 38.60 6.52
C ILE A 199 -9.20 38.13 5.63
N ILE A 200 -9.78 39.02 4.81
CA ILE A 200 -10.87 38.68 3.89
C ILE A 200 -10.42 37.61 2.88
N ILE A 201 -9.24 37.76 2.29
CA ILE A 201 -8.66 36.79 1.35
C ILE A 201 -8.45 35.44 2.04
N LYS A 202 -7.86 35.39 3.24
CA LYS A 202 -7.67 34.15 4.01
C LYS A 202 -8.98 33.44 4.28
N ARG A 203 -10.02 34.17 4.71
CA ARG A 203 -11.35 33.60 4.97
C ARG A 203 -12.01 33.08 3.68
N TYR A 204 -11.83 33.79 2.57
CA TYR A 204 -12.33 33.38 1.25
C TYR A 204 -11.67 32.07 0.80
N ILE A 205 -10.33 31.99 0.83
CA ILE A 205 -9.59 30.76 0.51
C ILE A 205 -10.03 29.62 1.42
N ALA A 206 -10.07 29.84 2.73
CA ALA A 206 -10.46 28.82 3.68
C ALA A 206 -11.89 28.30 3.44
N PHE A 207 -12.90 29.17 3.39
CA PHE A 207 -14.30 28.75 3.46
C PHE A 207 -15.04 28.69 2.13
N GLU A 208 -14.64 29.45 1.11
CA GLU A 208 -15.31 29.46 -0.20
C GLU A 208 -14.54 28.64 -1.26
N ILE A 209 -13.25 28.34 -1.05
CA ILE A 209 -12.46 27.50 -1.96
C ILE A 209 -12.16 26.13 -1.34
N VAL A 210 -11.39 26.09 -0.26
CA VAL A 210 -10.86 24.84 0.30
C VAL A 210 -11.96 23.99 0.95
N MET A 211 -12.89 24.61 1.68
CA MET A 211 -14.00 23.87 2.32
C MET A 211 -14.88 23.13 1.31
N PRO A 212 -15.41 23.77 0.24
CA PRO A 212 -16.15 23.07 -0.81
C PRO A 212 -15.36 21.92 -1.45
N HIS A 213 -14.07 22.11 -1.69
CA HIS A 213 -13.19 21.06 -2.22
C HIS A 213 -13.12 19.83 -1.31
N ILE A 214 -12.83 20.04 -0.03
CA ILE A 214 -12.81 18.96 0.98
C ILE A 214 -14.18 18.27 1.05
N CYS A 215 -15.27 19.05 1.09
CA CYS A 215 -16.63 18.51 1.11
C CYS A 215 -16.92 17.66 -0.13
N ASN A 216 -16.46 18.09 -1.31
CA ASN A 216 -16.62 17.36 -2.55
C ASN A 216 -15.81 16.04 -2.51
N LYS A 217 -14.54 16.06 -2.05
CA LYS A 217 -13.73 14.83 -1.89
C LYS A 217 -14.36 13.83 -0.93
N ILE A 218 -14.83 14.30 0.23
CA ILE A 218 -15.53 13.45 1.19
C ILE A 218 -16.83 12.91 0.59
N SER A 219 -17.57 13.74 -0.15
CA SER A 219 -18.78 13.28 -0.83
C SER A 219 -18.48 12.20 -1.87
N ALA A 220 -17.40 12.35 -2.66
CA ALA A 220 -16.96 11.34 -3.63
C ALA A 220 -16.57 10.03 -2.92
N LYS A 221 -15.83 10.11 -1.81
CA LYS A 221 -15.50 8.93 -1.00
C LYS A 221 -16.75 8.26 -0.41
N LEU A 222 -17.74 9.04 0.04
CA LEU A 222 -19.03 8.54 0.50
C LEU A 222 -19.90 7.97 -0.63
N ARG A 223 -19.72 8.41 -1.89
CA ARG A 223 -20.39 7.80 -3.05
C ARG A 223 -19.82 6.42 -3.36
N LEU A 224 -18.50 6.27 -3.28
CA LEU A 224 -17.82 4.98 -3.46
C LEU A 224 -18.14 4.02 -2.31
N TYR A 225 -18.15 4.54 -1.08
CA TYR A 225 -18.41 3.76 0.14
C TYR A 225 -19.46 4.50 0.98
N PRO A 226 -20.76 4.31 0.69
CA PRO A 226 -21.81 4.92 1.51
C PRO A 226 -21.71 4.37 2.93
N ILE A 227 -21.17 5.19 3.84
CA ILE A 227 -21.03 4.85 5.25
C ILE A 227 -22.42 4.88 5.85
N TYR A 228 -22.94 3.70 6.18
CA TYR A 228 -24.06 3.57 7.09
C TYR A 228 -23.48 3.47 8.49
N GLN A 229 -23.88 4.36 9.39
CA GLN A 229 -23.64 4.16 10.82
C GLN A 229 -24.08 2.73 11.13
N LYS A 230 -23.19 1.94 11.73
CA LYS A 230 -23.37 0.53 12.12
C LYS A 230 -24.62 0.40 13.01
N HIS A 231 -25.79 0.43 12.41
CA HIS A 231 -27.05 0.17 13.07
C HIS A 231 -27.20 -1.34 13.06
N ASN A 232 -27.12 -1.94 14.24
CA ASN A 232 -27.31 -3.37 14.39
C ASN A 232 -28.79 -3.67 14.18
N TYR A 233 -29.14 -4.01 12.94
CA TYR A 233 -30.43 -4.57 12.60
C TYR A 233 -30.48 -6.02 13.08
N SER A 234 -31.58 -6.42 13.71
CA SER A 234 -31.72 -7.76 14.29
C SER A 234 -31.84 -8.88 13.24
N ASN A 235 -32.45 -8.58 12.09
CA ASN A 235 -32.85 -9.56 11.08
C ASN A 235 -32.35 -9.19 9.66
N LEU A 236 -31.54 -8.14 9.53
CA LEU A 236 -31.01 -7.64 8.26
C LEU A 236 -29.50 -7.42 8.39
N GLU A 237 -28.71 -8.20 7.68
CA GLU A 237 -27.26 -8.00 7.63
C GLU A 237 -26.91 -7.05 6.48
N ILE A 238 -26.16 -5.97 6.76
CA ILE A 238 -25.70 -5.03 5.73
C ILE A 238 -24.18 -5.10 5.66
N THR A 239 -23.68 -5.58 4.53
CA THR A 239 -22.25 -5.72 4.25
C THR A 239 -21.85 -4.78 3.13
N GLN A 240 -20.63 -4.23 3.18
CA GLN A 240 -20.12 -3.40 2.09
C GLN A 240 -19.69 -4.25 0.89
N ALA A 241 -19.09 -5.41 1.15
CA ALA A 241 -18.73 -6.41 0.16
C ALA A 241 -18.88 -7.82 0.78
N ASP A 242 -19.44 -8.76 0.02
CA ASP A 242 -19.47 -10.19 0.36
C ASP A 242 -19.15 -10.98 -0.92
N TYR A 243 -18.22 -11.94 -0.82
CA TYR A 243 -17.69 -12.71 -1.94
C TYR A 243 -18.34 -14.09 -2.10
N LYS A 244 -19.40 -14.38 -1.32
CA LYS A 244 -20.14 -15.64 -1.39
C LYS A 244 -21.26 -15.55 -2.44
N GLY A 245 -21.29 -16.51 -3.38
CA GLY A 245 -22.08 -16.47 -4.63
C GLY A 245 -23.60 -16.65 -4.55
N GLU A 246 -24.30 -15.97 -3.63
CA GLU A 246 -25.76 -16.13 -3.43
C GLU A 246 -26.57 -14.81 -3.47
N TYR A 247 -26.03 -13.74 -4.06
CA TYR A 247 -26.71 -12.43 -4.12
C TYR A 247 -27.35 -12.16 -5.49
N ILE A 248 -28.51 -11.48 -5.49
CA ILE A 248 -29.21 -11.02 -6.70
C ILE A 248 -28.96 -9.52 -6.86
N SER A 249 -28.36 -9.11 -7.97
CA SER A 249 -28.05 -7.71 -8.28
C SER A 249 -29.30 -6.91 -8.65
N VAL A 250 -29.38 -5.68 -8.12
CA VAL A 250 -30.49 -4.75 -8.35
C VAL A 250 -29.99 -3.59 -9.21
N ALA A 251 -30.32 -3.64 -10.50
CA ALA A 251 -29.93 -2.62 -11.47
C ALA A 251 -30.93 -1.44 -11.56
N SER A 252 -30.40 -0.28 -11.95
CA SER A 252 -31.13 0.96 -12.21
C SER A 252 -31.15 1.31 -13.71
N SER A 253 -31.91 2.34 -14.07
CA SER A 253 -31.93 2.93 -15.41
C SER A 253 -30.77 3.89 -15.69
N TYR A 254 -29.86 4.11 -14.73
CA TYR A 254 -28.72 5.01 -14.90
C TYR A 254 -27.62 4.35 -15.74
N SER A 255 -26.83 5.18 -16.44
CA SER A 255 -25.66 4.71 -17.19
C SER A 255 -24.60 4.18 -16.23
N LYS A 256 -23.77 3.23 -16.69
CA LYS A 256 -22.63 2.71 -15.91
C LYS A 256 -21.67 3.83 -15.48
N GLU A 257 -21.49 4.82 -16.34
CA GLU A 257 -20.62 5.99 -16.14
C GLU A 257 -21.20 7.03 -15.17
N ASP A 258 -22.50 6.97 -14.86
CA ASP A 258 -23.12 7.98 -14.00
C ASP A 258 -22.64 7.84 -12.54
N GLU A 259 -22.06 8.90 -11.99
CA GLU A 259 -21.86 8.98 -10.54
C GLU A 259 -23.20 9.15 -9.83
N LEU A 260 -23.48 8.30 -8.83
CA LEU A 260 -24.72 8.33 -8.08
C LEU A 260 -24.47 8.78 -6.64
N SER A 261 -25.35 9.64 -6.14
CA SER A 261 -25.44 10.06 -4.74
C SER A 261 -26.68 9.45 -4.09
N LEU A 262 -26.75 9.52 -2.76
CA LEU A 262 -27.81 8.91 -1.97
C LEU A 262 -28.53 9.90 -1.05
N TYR A 263 -29.86 9.80 -0.97
CA TYR A 263 -30.63 10.38 0.11
C TYR A 263 -30.65 9.45 1.33
N HIS A 264 -29.79 9.71 2.31
CA HIS A 264 -29.56 8.75 3.41
C HIS A 264 -30.77 8.58 4.34
N ARG A 265 -31.54 9.64 4.64
CA ARG A 265 -32.72 9.56 5.52
C ARG A 265 -33.83 8.67 4.97
N PRO A 266 -34.36 8.89 3.75
CA PRO A 266 -35.38 8.00 3.19
C PRO A 266 -34.85 6.58 2.99
N PHE A 267 -33.57 6.43 2.66
CA PHE A 267 -32.94 5.12 2.54
C PHE A 267 -32.92 4.36 3.89
N GLN A 268 -32.47 5.00 4.97
CA GLN A 268 -32.47 4.42 6.32
C GLN A 268 -33.88 4.09 6.82
N LEU A 269 -34.85 4.99 6.58
CA LEU A 269 -36.26 4.73 6.92
C LEU A 269 -36.78 3.48 6.21
N THR A 270 -36.44 3.31 4.93
CA THR A 270 -36.85 2.15 4.15
C THR A 270 -36.18 0.86 4.65
N LEU A 271 -34.90 0.91 5.02
CA LEU A 271 -34.21 -0.22 5.67
C LEU A 271 -34.84 -0.61 7.01
N ASN A 272 -35.21 0.38 7.84
CA ASN A 272 -35.90 0.14 9.11
C ASN A 272 -37.24 -0.58 8.90
N LEU A 273 -38.00 -0.19 7.85
CA LEU A 273 -39.25 -0.86 7.48
C LEU A 273 -39.01 -2.30 6.99
N ILE A 274 -37.95 -2.54 6.21
CA ILE A 274 -37.56 -3.90 5.78
C ILE A 274 -37.23 -4.76 7.01
N ASN A 275 -36.39 -4.27 7.92
CA ASN A 275 -36.02 -5.02 9.14
C ASN A 275 -37.24 -5.31 10.01
N TYR A 276 -38.18 -4.37 10.15
CA TYR A 276 -39.44 -4.59 10.87
C TYR A 276 -40.29 -5.71 10.24
N GLN A 277 -40.41 -5.76 8.91
CA GLN A 277 -41.13 -6.83 8.22
C GLN A 277 -40.45 -8.19 8.36
N LEU A 278 -39.11 -8.22 8.26
CA LEU A 278 -38.32 -9.44 8.45
C LEU A 278 -38.47 -9.97 9.88
N LYS A 279 -38.44 -9.08 10.88
CA LYS A 279 -38.69 -9.42 12.28
C LYS A 279 -40.09 -10.01 12.50
N LYS A 280 -41.13 -9.40 11.92
CA LYS A 280 -42.51 -9.93 12.01
C LYS A 280 -42.64 -11.34 11.40
N LYS A 281 -41.85 -11.64 10.37
CA LYS A 281 -41.86 -12.94 9.69
C LYS A 281 -40.80 -13.93 10.18
N ASN A 282 -39.94 -13.55 11.13
CA ASN A 282 -38.78 -14.34 11.58
C ASN A 282 -37.83 -14.79 10.44
N HIS A 283 -37.65 -13.95 9.43
CA HIS A 283 -36.73 -14.21 8.31
C HIS A 283 -35.44 -13.41 8.47
N PHE A 284 -34.34 -13.93 7.89
CA PHE A 284 -33.05 -13.27 7.83
C PHE A 284 -32.68 -12.97 6.38
N ALA A 285 -32.23 -11.74 6.14
CA ALA A 285 -31.79 -11.28 4.83
C ALA A 285 -30.45 -10.57 4.91
N SER A 286 -29.72 -10.53 3.79
CA SER A 286 -28.50 -9.74 3.67
C SER A 286 -28.53 -8.79 2.47
N PHE A 287 -27.80 -7.69 2.59
CA PHE A 287 -27.80 -6.55 1.68
C PHE A 287 -26.35 -6.11 1.43
N VAL A 288 -25.93 -6.03 0.16
CA VAL A 288 -24.58 -5.62 -0.26
C VAL A 288 -24.65 -4.37 -1.12
N ILE A 289 -23.89 -3.32 -0.80
CA ILE A 289 -24.00 -2.01 -1.47
C ILE A 289 -22.83 -1.72 -2.42
N GLY A 290 -21.67 -2.37 -2.23
CA GLY A 290 -20.44 -2.10 -2.96
C GLY A 290 -19.99 -3.20 -3.93
N ASP A 291 -20.90 -4.05 -4.43
CA ASP A 291 -20.54 -5.17 -5.31
C ASP A 291 -20.30 -4.73 -6.76
N ASN A 292 -19.05 -4.38 -7.08
CA ASN A 292 -18.58 -4.13 -8.46
C ASN A 292 -18.20 -5.43 -9.21
N ARG A 293 -18.49 -6.64 -8.70
CA ARG A 293 -17.99 -7.90 -9.28
C ARG A 293 -19.00 -8.75 -10.03
N THR A 294 -20.30 -8.46 -9.98
CA THR A 294 -21.22 -9.19 -10.86
C THR A 294 -20.88 -8.85 -12.30
N LYS A 295 -20.50 -9.90 -13.06
CA LYS A 295 -20.03 -9.83 -14.45
C LYS A 295 -20.75 -8.71 -15.18
N GLU A 296 -20.02 -7.65 -15.50
CA GLU A 296 -20.54 -6.44 -16.15
C GLU A 296 -21.23 -6.71 -17.51
N THR A 297 -21.21 -7.96 -17.98
CA THR A 297 -21.64 -8.41 -19.29
C THR A 297 -23.15 -8.59 -19.46
N GLU A 298 -23.97 -8.67 -18.38
CA GLU A 298 -25.40 -9.02 -18.51
C GLU A 298 -26.40 -7.89 -18.17
N SER A 299 -26.00 -6.82 -17.48
CA SER A 299 -26.92 -5.73 -17.09
C SER A 299 -26.82 -4.50 -17.99
N THR A 300 -27.96 -4.03 -18.52
CA THR A 300 -28.06 -2.83 -19.38
C THR A 300 -27.90 -1.50 -18.61
N GLY A 301 -27.97 -1.49 -17.29
CA GLY A 301 -27.84 -0.29 -16.45
C GLY A 301 -26.99 -0.50 -15.19
N LYS A 302 -26.70 0.59 -14.46
CA LYS A 302 -25.80 0.58 -13.29
C LYS A 302 -26.39 -0.21 -12.12
N ILE A 303 -25.59 -1.12 -11.57
CA ILE A 303 -25.92 -1.92 -10.37
C ILE A 303 -25.83 -1.00 -9.15
N LEU A 304 -26.89 -0.95 -8.34
CA LEU A 304 -26.97 -0.09 -7.16
C LEU A 304 -26.58 -0.82 -5.87
N PHE A 305 -27.04 -2.06 -5.74
CA PHE A 305 -26.85 -2.94 -4.59
C PHE A 305 -27.30 -4.36 -4.95
N SER A 306 -26.96 -5.34 -4.12
CA SER A 306 -27.35 -6.74 -4.28
C SER A 306 -28.03 -7.25 -3.00
N VAL A 307 -29.02 -8.12 -3.15
CA VAL A 307 -29.85 -8.61 -2.03
C VAL A 307 -29.88 -10.13 -1.99
N LYS A 308 -30.01 -10.68 -0.77
CA LYS A 308 -30.18 -12.12 -0.52
C LYS A 308 -31.40 -12.33 0.38
N ASN A 309 -32.19 -13.35 0.07
CA ASN A 309 -33.45 -13.68 0.75
C ASN A 309 -34.52 -12.55 0.75
N ILE A 310 -34.39 -11.57 -0.16
CA ILE A 310 -35.41 -10.53 -0.43
C ILE A 310 -35.72 -10.57 -1.93
N LYS A 311 -37.01 -10.49 -2.28
CA LYS A 311 -37.41 -10.40 -3.69
C LYS A 311 -37.00 -9.03 -4.28
N PRO A 312 -36.24 -9.00 -5.39
CA PRO A 312 -35.72 -7.76 -5.99
C PRO A 312 -36.84 -6.84 -6.49
N ASP A 313 -38.01 -7.37 -6.85
CA ASP A 313 -39.16 -6.59 -7.34
C ASP A 313 -40.12 -6.10 -6.25
N SER A 314 -39.78 -6.30 -4.98
CA SER A 314 -40.63 -5.85 -3.88
C SER A 314 -40.75 -4.32 -3.83
N LEU A 315 -41.90 -3.83 -3.35
CA LEU A 315 -42.19 -2.39 -3.23
C LEU A 315 -41.08 -1.64 -2.47
N LEU A 316 -40.59 -2.21 -1.37
CA LEU A 316 -39.54 -1.60 -0.55
C LEU A 316 -38.21 -1.50 -1.29
N ILE A 317 -37.84 -2.49 -2.11
CA ILE A 317 -36.65 -2.42 -2.96
C ILE A 317 -36.82 -1.36 -4.07
N LYS A 318 -38.03 -1.21 -4.64
CA LYS A 318 -38.31 -0.12 -5.59
C LYS A 318 -38.17 1.27 -4.95
N ILE A 319 -38.59 1.43 -3.69
CA ILE A 319 -38.40 2.67 -2.92
C ILE A 319 -36.90 2.92 -2.65
N LEU A 320 -36.13 1.88 -2.32
CA LEU A 320 -34.67 2.00 -2.16
C LEU A 320 -34.00 2.46 -3.47
N LYS A 321 -34.42 1.95 -4.64
CA LYS A 321 -33.90 2.42 -5.94
C LYS A 321 -34.09 3.93 -6.12
N GLN A 322 -35.24 4.47 -5.74
CA GLN A 322 -35.57 5.89 -5.85
C GLN A 322 -34.78 6.80 -4.90
N CYS A 323 -34.13 6.23 -3.88
CA CYS A 323 -33.26 7.00 -2.98
C CYS A 323 -31.93 7.39 -3.63
N PHE A 324 -31.54 6.71 -4.70
CA PHE A 324 -30.37 7.06 -5.50
C PHE A 324 -30.74 8.12 -6.54
N TYR A 325 -29.84 9.08 -6.74
CA TYR A 325 -30.00 10.10 -7.77
C TYR A 325 -28.65 10.37 -8.45
N ARG A 326 -28.70 10.87 -9.68
CA ARG A 326 -27.49 11.29 -10.40
C ARG A 326 -26.81 12.41 -9.63
N ALA A 327 -25.55 12.18 -9.24
CA ALA A 327 -24.76 13.18 -8.55
C ALA A 327 -24.68 14.44 -9.43
N PRO A 328 -24.79 15.65 -8.86
CA PRO A 328 -24.62 16.86 -9.63
C PRO A 328 -23.19 16.87 -10.19
N ILE A 329 -23.06 16.85 -11.52
CA ILE A 329 -21.79 17.12 -12.20
C ILE A 329 -21.44 18.57 -11.86
N LYS A 330 -20.65 18.78 -10.82
CA LYS A 330 -20.11 20.11 -10.53
C LYS A 330 -18.98 20.37 -11.52
N GLY A 331 -19.35 20.95 -12.66
CA GLY A 331 -18.39 21.56 -13.56
C GLY A 331 -17.67 22.71 -12.85
N GLY A 332 -16.35 22.59 -12.73
CA GLY A 332 -15.42 23.70 -12.55
C GLY A 332 -15.58 24.56 -11.30
N ASP A 333 -15.51 23.97 -10.10
CA ASP A 333 -15.07 24.75 -8.93
C ASP A 333 -13.52 24.80 -8.98
N PHE A 334 -12.92 25.99 -8.79
CA PHE A 334 -11.47 26.27 -8.91
C PHE A 334 -10.61 25.01 -8.69
N SER A 335 -9.90 24.54 -9.73
CA SER A 335 -9.00 23.41 -9.56
C SER A 335 -8.04 23.71 -8.42
N VAL A 336 -7.65 22.68 -7.66
CA VAL A 336 -6.66 22.85 -6.58
C VAL A 336 -5.42 23.52 -7.12
N SER A 337 -5.01 23.16 -8.35
CA SER A 337 -3.96 23.84 -9.10
C SER A 337 -4.19 25.33 -9.33
N LEU A 338 -5.39 25.76 -9.71
CA LEU A 338 -5.74 27.20 -9.85
C LEU A 338 -5.70 27.93 -8.50
N THR A 339 -6.12 27.25 -7.43
CA THR A 339 -6.06 27.79 -6.07
C THR A 339 -4.62 27.93 -5.60
N MET A 340 -3.80 26.90 -5.84
CA MET A 340 -2.37 26.89 -5.53
C MET A 340 -1.63 27.98 -6.27
N GLN A 341 -1.79 28.06 -7.60
CA GLN A 341 -1.19 29.10 -8.44
C GLN A 341 -1.50 30.51 -7.94
N ALA A 342 -2.70 30.72 -7.39
CA ALA A 342 -3.11 32.02 -6.94
C ALA A 342 -2.75 32.30 -5.47
N ILE A 343 -2.50 31.28 -4.65
CA ILE A 343 -1.86 31.44 -3.32
C ILE A 343 -0.36 31.73 -3.48
N THR A 344 0.27 31.21 -4.54
CA THR A 344 1.71 31.37 -4.81
C THR A 344 2.03 32.52 -5.78
N ALA A 345 1.01 33.18 -6.34
CA ALA A 345 1.15 34.17 -7.41
C ALA A 345 2.05 35.35 -7.01
N ASP A 346 1.82 35.95 -5.83
CA ASP A 346 2.65 37.05 -5.33
C ASP A 346 4.12 36.61 -5.18
N THR A 347 4.37 35.42 -4.63
CA THR A 347 5.73 34.87 -4.51
C THR A 347 6.41 34.69 -5.87
N TYR A 348 5.70 34.16 -6.86
CA TYR A 348 6.23 34.02 -8.23
C TYR A 348 6.46 35.37 -8.91
N MET A 349 5.57 36.34 -8.73
CA MET A 349 5.70 37.67 -9.31
C MET A 349 6.96 38.36 -8.78
N TYR A 350 7.14 38.41 -7.46
CA TYR A 350 8.32 39.05 -6.87
C TYR A 350 9.61 38.32 -7.22
N LEU A 351 9.57 36.99 -7.36
CA LEU A 351 10.71 36.22 -7.84
C LEU A 351 11.06 36.54 -9.30
N ARG A 352 10.06 36.65 -10.17
CA ARG A 352 10.25 37.02 -11.58
C ARG A 352 10.84 38.42 -11.69
N ASP A 353 10.25 39.37 -10.98
CA ASP A 353 10.61 40.79 -10.98
C ASP A 353 11.93 41.04 -10.21
N SER A 354 12.48 40.01 -9.56
CA SER A 354 13.76 40.02 -8.84
C SER A 354 13.81 41.03 -7.68
N ASP A 355 12.66 41.27 -7.04
CA ASP A 355 12.55 42.10 -5.83
C ASP A 355 12.71 41.25 -4.57
N LEU A 356 13.90 41.33 -3.97
CA LEU A 356 14.28 40.50 -2.83
C LEU A 356 13.46 40.77 -1.56
N ILE A 357 13.19 42.04 -1.26
CA ILE A 357 12.51 42.44 -0.01
C ILE A 357 11.05 42.00 -0.07
N SER A 358 10.39 42.26 -1.20
CA SER A 358 9.01 41.81 -1.39
C SER A 358 8.90 40.29 -1.45
N PHE A 359 9.89 39.61 -2.03
CA PHE A 359 9.95 38.15 -2.05
C PHE A 359 10.06 37.55 -0.65
N ASP A 360 10.92 38.07 0.23
CA ASP A 360 11.06 37.58 1.63
C ASP A 360 9.73 37.67 2.40
N ASN A 361 9.08 38.82 2.30
CA ASN A 361 7.77 39.02 2.90
C ASN A 361 6.72 38.05 2.33
N ALA A 362 6.73 37.84 1.00
CA ALA A 362 5.77 36.97 0.33
C ALA A 362 5.97 35.49 0.69
N ILE A 363 7.20 34.96 0.69
CA ILE A 363 7.47 33.56 1.05
C ILE A 363 7.15 33.29 2.52
N SER A 364 7.48 34.24 3.41
CA SER A 364 7.14 34.16 4.83
C SER A 364 5.63 34.17 5.05
N ALA A 365 4.90 35.03 4.34
CA ALA A 365 3.44 35.08 4.39
C ALA A 365 2.80 33.79 3.82
N LEU A 366 3.34 33.25 2.72
CA LEU A 366 2.88 32.01 2.10
C LEU A 366 2.92 30.84 3.09
N ILE A 367 4.08 30.62 3.72
CA ILE A 367 4.28 29.54 4.70
C ILE A 367 3.33 29.71 5.90
N ASN A 368 3.24 30.92 6.45
CA ASN A 368 2.38 31.19 7.60
C ASN A 368 0.89 31.02 7.26
N ASN A 369 0.46 31.44 6.08
CA ASN A 369 -0.92 31.27 5.63
C ASN A 369 -1.27 29.79 5.42
N PHE A 370 -0.34 29.03 4.83
CA PHE A 370 -0.52 27.60 4.66
C PHE A 370 -0.58 26.84 6.00
N ASN A 371 0.29 27.17 6.95
CA ASN A 371 0.26 26.58 8.30
C ASN A 371 -1.06 26.87 9.03
N ASN A 372 -1.55 28.12 8.98
CA ASN A 372 -2.84 28.48 9.55
C ASN A 372 -3.99 27.71 8.92
N LEU A 373 -3.90 27.43 7.61
CA LEU A 373 -4.88 26.64 6.89
C LEU A 373 -4.81 25.17 7.31
N CYS A 374 -3.61 24.60 7.47
CA CYS A 374 -3.43 23.25 8.00
C CYS A 374 -3.97 23.11 9.43
N ASP A 375 -3.71 24.10 10.30
CA ASP A 375 -4.22 24.12 11.67
C ASP A 375 -5.75 24.27 11.72
N LEU A 376 -6.36 25.03 10.81
CA LEU A 376 -7.82 25.18 10.73
C LEU A 376 -8.52 23.85 10.37
N TYR A 377 -7.90 23.04 9.51
CA TYR A 377 -8.44 21.78 9.01
C TYR A 377 -7.98 20.54 9.78
N PHE A 378 -7.21 20.75 10.84
CA PHE A 378 -6.85 19.72 11.81
C PHE A 378 -8.07 19.30 12.64
N PHE A 379 -8.18 18.00 12.92
CA PHE A 379 -9.19 17.44 13.81
C PHE A 379 -8.74 16.12 14.43
N GLN A 380 -9.35 15.76 15.56
CA GLN A 380 -9.14 14.47 16.22
C GLN A 380 -10.36 13.55 16.01
N ASP A 381 -10.11 12.27 15.74
CA ASP A 381 -11.13 11.23 15.56
C ASP A 381 -10.70 9.95 16.28
N ASP A 382 -11.49 9.48 17.25
CA ASP A 382 -11.18 8.29 18.06
C ASP A 382 -9.72 8.26 18.58
N ASN A 383 -9.27 9.39 19.17
CA ASN A 383 -7.91 9.64 19.64
C ASN A 383 -6.82 9.71 18.55
N THR A 384 -7.15 9.59 17.27
CA THR A 384 -6.21 9.75 16.14
C THR A 384 -6.25 11.17 15.59
N ASN A 385 -5.06 11.75 15.37
CA ASN A 385 -4.88 13.08 14.81
C ASN A 385 -4.96 13.03 13.27
N ASN A 386 -5.83 13.83 12.68
CA ASN A 386 -6.09 13.84 11.24
C ASN A 386 -6.16 15.27 10.67
N ASN A 387 -5.94 15.39 9.36
CA ASN A 387 -6.08 16.64 8.63
C ASN A 387 -6.89 16.44 7.35
N PHE A 388 -7.94 17.24 7.16
CA PHE A 388 -8.79 17.17 5.96
C PHE A 388 -8.03 17.46 4.65
N LEU A 389 -6.91 18.17 4.72
CA LEU A 389 -6.11 18.54 3.54
C LEU A 389 -5.29 17.38 2.95
N LEU A 390 -5.18 16.28 3.68
CA LEU A 390 -4.51 15.05 3.25
C LEU A 390 -5.44 14.09 2.48
N ILE A 391 -6.73 14.42 2.34
CA ILE A 391 -7.70 13.51 1.73
C ILE A 391 -7.46 13.34 0.23
N THR A 392 -7.42 12.08 -0.19
CA THR A 392 -7.42 11.61 -1.59
C THR A 392 -8.61 10.66 -1.81
N THR A 393 -9.11 10.61 -3.03
CA THR A 393 -10.24 9.77 -3.46
C THR A 393 -9.79 8.65 -4.39
N GLU A 394 -8.76 8.88 -5.21
CA GLU A 394 -8.17 7.89 -6.10
C GLU A 394 -6.75 7.50 -5.66
N LEU A 395 -6.27 6.36 -6.17
CA LEU A 395 -4.95 5.81 -5.85
C LEU A 395 -3.77 6.71 -6.26
N PHE A 396 -3.93 7.50 -7.33
CA PHE A 396 -2.87 8.37 -7.88
C PHE A 396 -3.14 9.87 -7.67
N GLU A 397 -4.21 10.22 -6.97
CA GLU A 397 -4.56 11.61 -6.72
C GLU A 397 -3.64 12.23 -5.67
N ARG A 398 -3.15 13.45 -5.92
CA ARG A 398 -2.37 14.22 -4.95
C ARG A 398 -3.28 14.92 -3.93
N SER A 399 -2.83 15.02 -2.69
CA SER A 399 -3.53 15.78 -1.65
C SER A 399 -3.25 17.28 -1.78
N PHE A 400 -4.07 18.12 -1.15
CA PHE A 400 -3.89 19.58 -1.18
C PHE A 400 -2.52 19.99 -0.61
N GLN A 401 -2.06 19.32 0.46
CA GLN A 401 -0.75 19.59 1.04
C GLN A 401 0.40 19.12 0.14
N TYR A 402 0.22 18.01 -0.58
CA TYR A 402 1.22 17.56 -1.54
C TYR A 402 1.33 18.51 -2.73
N GLU A 403 0.20 19.04 -3.24
CA GLU A 403 0.23 20.10 -4.25
C GLU A 403 0.94 21.37 -3.78
N PHE A 404 0.75 21.77 -2.51
CA PHE A 404 1.52 22.88 -1.93
C PHE A 404 3.02 22.58 -1.90
N SER A 405 3.42 21.36 -1.50
CA SER A 405 4.82 20.93 -1.51
C SER A 405 5.45 21.01 -2.91
N ASP A 406 4.69 20.63 -3.94
CA ASP A 406 5.10 20.71 -5.36
C ASP A 406 5.32 22.16 -5.80
N GLU A 407 4.48 23.09 -5.36
CA GLU A 407 4.68 24.52 -5.62
C GLU A 407 5.90 25.09 -4.88
N VAL A 408 6.12 24.71 -3.62
CA VAL A 408 7.34 25.11 -2.89
C VAL A 408 8.60 24.59 -3.58
N TYR A 409 8.56 23.36 -4.10
CA TYR A 409 9.64 22.81 -4.92
C TYR A 409 9.90 23.67 -6.18
N LYS A 410 8.85 24.00 -6.95
CA LYS A 410 8.97 24.84 -8.15
C LYS A 410 9.49 26.25 -7.84
N ILE A 411 9.00 26.87 -6.76
CA ILE A 411 9.50 28.18 -6.30
C ILE A 411 10.98 28.08 -5.93
N SER A 412 11.37 27.03 -5.20
CA SER A 412 12.76 26.76 -4.83
C SER A 412 13.63 26.60 -6.09
N ASN A 413 13.19 25.81 -7.06
CA ASN A 413 13.91 25.61 -8.32
C ASN A 413 14.10 26.93 -9.09
N ASN A 414 13.03 27.69 -9.31
CA ASN A 414 13.10 28.99 -10.00
C ASN A 414 13.93 30.03 -9.22
N SER A 415 14.03 29.90 -7.89
CA SER A 415 14.85 30.78 -7.08
C SER A 415 16.34 30.48 -7.19
N MET A 416 16.70 29.22 -7.48
CA MET A 416 18.08 28.82 -7.73
C MET A 416 18.61 29.43 -9.03
N ASP A 417 17.77 29.53 -10.06
CA ASP A 417 18.12 30.21 -11.33
C ASP A 417 18.50 31.70 -11.14
N LYS A 418 18.11 32.31 -10.01
CA LYS A 418 18.41 33.70 -9.65
C LYS A 418 19.70 33.88 -8.86
N ILE A 419 20.49 32.83 -8.63
CA ILE A 419 21.77 32.90 -7.90
C ILE A 419 22.76 33.93 -8.50
N ASN A 420 22.70 34.15 -9.82
CA ASN A 420 23.50 35.16 -10.52
C ASN A 420 23.17 36.60 -10.09
N LEU A 421 21.96 36.84 -9.57
CA LEU A 421 21.56 38.13 -9.00
C LEU A 421 21.83 38.13 -7.49
N SER A 422 21.27 37.16 -6.78
CA SER A 422 21.50 36.96 -5.35
C SER A 422 21.16 35.53 -4.95
N GLU A 423 22.02 34.93 -4.15
CA GLU A 423 21.83 33.67 -3.46
C GLU A 423 20.71 33.72 -2.40
N ARG A 424 20.33 34.93 -1.94
CA ARG A 424 19.34 35.11 -0.87
C ARG A 424 17.95 34.62 -1.25
N PHE A 425 17.58 34.63 -2.54
CA PHE A 425 16.30 34.09 -3.02
C PHE A 425 16.14 32.60 -2.67
N PHE A 426 17.19 31.80 -2.92
CA PHE A 426 17.17 30.39 -2.62
C PHE A 426 17.33 30.12 -1.12
N GLU A 427 18.19 30.88 -0.42
CA GLU A 427 18.34 30.77 1.03
C GLU A 427 17.00 30.92 1.76
N LEU A 428 16.16 31.88 1.36
CA LEU A 428 14.83 32.08 1.95
C LEU A 428 13.91 30.88 1.74
N CYS A 429 14.04 30.18 0.61
CA CYS A 429 13.29 28.96 0.33
C CYS A 429 13.77 27.79 1.20
N LEU A 430 15.09 27.67 1.46
CA LEU A 430 15.65 26.62 2.33
C LEU A 430 15.02 26.63 3.72
N TRP A 431 14.79 27.81 4.28
CA TRP A 431 14.16 27.95 5.60
C TRP A 431 12.68 27.52 5.66
N SER A 432 12.04 27.17 4.54
CA SER A 432 10.62 26.83 4.50
C SER A 432 10.26 25.63 5.36
N GLY A 433 11.01 24.52 5.29
CA GLY A 433 10.73 23.31 6.07
C GLY A 433 10.79 23.56 7.58
N VAL A 434 11.84 24.24 8.05
CA VAL A 434 12.01 24.64 9.47
C VAL A 434 10.89 25.57 9.92
N ARG A 435 10.57 26.60 9.13
CA ARG A 435 9.48 27.54 9.43
C ARG A 435 8.13 26.86 9.49
N ILE A 436 7.88 25.89 8.60
CA ILE A 436 6.66 25.08 8.63
C ILE A 436 6.57 24.36 9.98
N ILE A 437 7.59 23.57 10.34
CA ILE A 437 7.56 22.79 11.58
C ILE A 437 7.45 23.67 12.81
N ASN A 438 8.20 24.75 12.92
CA ASN A 438 8.18 25.60 14.11
C ASN A 438 6.84 26.30 14.33
N ASN A 439 6.13 26.62 13.25
CA ASN A 439 4.86 27.36 13.34
C ASN A 439 3.62 26.45 13.38
N ARG A 440 3.72 25.15 13.05
CA ARG A 440 2.59 24.19 13.14
C ARG A 440 2.29 23.85 14.60
N LYS A 441 1.05 24.01 15.06
CA LYS A 441 0.67 23.62 16.44
C LYS A 441 0.56 22.12 16.62
N HIS A 442 -0.13 21.46 15.69
CA HIS A 442 -0.27 20.01 15.66
C HIS A 442 0.35 19.47 14.39
N LEU A 443 1.14 18.41 14.48
CA LEU A 443 1.78 17.76 13.33
C LEU A 443 1.37 16.29 13.28
N ILE A 444 1.19 15.76 12.08
CA ILE A 444 0.83 14.36 11.84
C ILE A 444 1.94 13.71 11.01
N SER A 445 2.12 12.38 11.14
CA SER A 445 3.15 11.59 10.45
C SER A 445 3.22 11.87 8.94
N ASN A 446 2.09 11.90 8.24
CA ASN A 446 2.05 12.17 6.80
C ASN A 446 2.48 13.60 6.45
N GLU A 447 2.14 14.59 7.29
CA GLU A 447 2.58 15.98 7.09
C GLU A 447 4.10 16.09 7.25
N LEU A 448 4.64 15.44 8.28
CA LEU A 448 6.08 15.38 8.53
C LEU A 448 6.84 14.77 7.35
N CYS A 449 6.35 13.68 6.76
CA CYS A 449 6.93 13.09 5.56
C CYS A 449 6.95 14.05 4.36
N ILE A 450 5.85 14.79 4.13
CA ILE A 450 5.79 15.81 3.05
C ILE A 450 6.84 16.90 3.29
N TYR A 451 6.94 17.40 4.53
CA TYR A 451 7.87 18.48 4.85
C TYR A 451 9.35 18.05 4.81
N MET A 452 9.66 16.82 5.23
CA MET A 452 10.99 16.23 5.01
C MET A 452 11.31 16.12 3.51
N GLY A 453 10.31 15.78 2.70
CA GLY A 453 10.42 15.78 1.24
C GLY A 453 10.79 17.13 0.64
N ILE A 454 10.26 18.24 1.19
CA ILE A 454 10.62 19.60 0.77
C ILE A 454 12.12 19.84 0.97
N THR A 455 12.63 19.67 2.20
CA THR A 455 14.06 19.90 2.50
C THR A 455 14.95 19.01 1.64
N ARG A 456 14.58 17.73 1.48
CA ARG A 456 15.29 16.77 0.62
C ARG A 456 15.33 17.21 -0.84
N SER A 457 14.22 17.72 -1.36
CA SER A 457 14.11 18.17 -2.75
C SER A 457 14.96 19.41 -3.03
N GLN A 458 15.14 20.28 -2.03
CA GLN A 458 16.00 21.45 -2.13
C GLN A 458 17.48 21.09 -2.24
N TRP A 459 17.92 20.01 -1.58
CA TRP A 459 19.25 19.44 -1.81
C TRP A 459 19.43 19.00 -3.25
N SER A 460 18.46 18.25 -3.80
CA SER A 460 18.52 17.82 -5.20
C SER A 460 18.57 19.00 -6.16
N ILE A 461 17.73 20.02 -5.98
CA ILE A 461 17.77 21.26 -6.78
C ILE A 461 19.17 21.88 -6.75
N LEU A 462 19.76 22.01 -5.56
CA LEU A 462 21.08 22.61 -5.38
C LEU A 462 22.18 21.84 -6.15
N THR A 463 22.22 20.51 -5.97
CA THR A 463 23.21 19.64 -6.62
C THR A 463 23.01 19.53 -8.14
N GLU A 464 21.76 19.45 -8.59
CA GLU A 464 21.41 19.36 -10.01
C GLU A 464 21.74 20.66 -10.74
N TRP A 465 21.43 21.80 -10.13
CA TRP A 465 21.80 23.10 -10.68
C TRP A 465 23.32 23.21 -10.86
N PHE A 466 24.11 22.78 -9.87
CA PHE A 466 25.57 22.81 -9.98
C PHE A 466 26.08 21.91 -11.10
N ARG A 467 25.59 20.66 -11.15
CA ARG A 467 25.94 19.69 -12.19
C ARG A 467 25.70 20.24 -13.60
N ASN A 468 24.57 20.93 -13.79
CA ASN A 468 24.18 21.47 -15.10
C ASN A 468 24.91 22.78 -15.47
N ASN A 469 25.44 23.52 -14.50
CA ASN A 469 26.05 24.85 -14.71
C ASN A 469 27.55 24.93 -14.40
N GLN A 470 28.22 23.78 -14.21
CA GLN A 470 29.63 23.73 -13.78
C GLN A 470 30.57 24.50 -14.72
N SER A 471 30.33 24.44 -16.04
CA SER A 471 31.14 25.13 -17.06
C SER A 471 30.98 26.66 -17.06
N LEU A 472 29.96 27.19 -16.39
CA LEU A 472 29.58 28.62 -16.40
C LEU A 472 29.97 29.35 -15.11
N LEU A 473 30.62 28.66 -14.16
CA LEU A 473 30.97 29.20 -12.85
C LEU A 473 32.15 30.19 -12.93
N ASN A 474 31.90 31.44 -12.56
CA ASN A 474 32.96 32.40 -12.22
C ASN A 474 33.20 32.42 -10.69
N ALA A 475 34.28 33.09 -10.25
CA ALA A 475 34.65 33.13 -8.83
C ALA A 475 33.54 33.69 -7.91
N SER A 476 32.76 34.66 -8.38
CA SER A 476 31.65 35.24 -7.63
C SER A 476 30.50 34.25 -7.46
N LEU A 477 30.08 33.59 -8.53
CA LEU A 477 29.03 32.56 -8.52
C LEU A 477 29.43 31.36 -7.67
N ARG A 478 30.70 30.94 -7.73
CA ARG A 478 31.22 29.89 -6.86
C ARG A 478 31.14 30.26 -5.38
N SER A 479 31.51 31.49 -5.03
CA SER A 479 31.39 31.98 -3.65
C SER A 479 29.95 31.97 -3.15
N ARG A 480 29.00 32.43 -3.99
CA ARG A 480 27.57 32.39 -3.69
C ARG A 480 27.03 30.97 -3.51
N TYR A 481 27.42 30.06 -4.39
CA TYR A 481 27.06 28.64 -4.27
C TYR A 481 27.57 28.02 -2.95
N ASN A 482 28.83 28.28 -2.60
CA ASN A 482 29.40 27.81 -1.33
C ASN A 482 28.67 28.39 -0.10
N ARG A 483 28.15 29.62 -0.19
CA ARG A 483 27.32 30.22 0.87
C ARG A 483 25.98 29.50 1.02
N ILE A 484 25.36 29.09 -0.09
CA ILE A 484 24.13 28.30 -0.06
C ILE A 484 24.38 26.92 0.56
N LEU A 485 25.48 26.24 0.22
CA LEU A 485 25.87 24.97 0.85
C LEU A 485 25.96 25.09 2.37
N ARG A 486 26.67 26.11 2.87
CA ARG A 486 26.76 26.39 4.32
C ARG A 486 25.39 26.67 4.93
N THR A 487 24.54 27.44 4.24
CA THR A 487 23.18 27.74 4.71
C THR A 487 22.33 26.47 4.77
N TYR A 488 22.48 25.56 3.81
CA TYR A 488 21.78 24.28 3.82
C TYR A 488 22.15 23.45 5.05
N ILE A 489 23.44 23.37 5.40
CA ILE A 489 23.91 22.69 6.63
C ILE A 489 23.22 23.29 7.85
N THR A 490 23.23 24.62 7.99
CA THR A 490 22.57 25.30 9.11
C THR A 490 21.07 25.00 9.17
N VAL A 491 20.39 25.02 8.03
CA VAL A 491 18.96 24.71 7.96
C VAL A 491 18.70 23.25 8.34
N TRP A 492 19.52 22.32 7.87
CA TRP A 492 19.42 20.89 8.17
C TRP A 492 19.57 20.63 9.67
N GLU A 493 20.58 21.22 10.31
CA GLU A 493 20.83 21.08 11.74
C GLU A 493 19.71 21.72 12.57
N GLN A 494 19.25 22.93 12.20
CA GLN A 494 18.13 23.58 12.87
C GLN A 494 16.85 22.77 12.77
N TYR A 495 16.66 22.07 11.64
CA TYR A 495 15.51 21.19 11.43
C TYR A 495 15.54 20.00 12.40
N GLN A 496 16.71 19.41 12.60
CA GLN A 496 16.92 18.32 13.56
C GLN A 496 16.72 18.79 15.01
N GLU A 497 17.30 19.93 15.38
CA GLU A 497 17.13 20.53 16.71
C GLU A 497 15.65 20.82 17.02
N SER A 498 14.94 21.40 16.04
CA SER A 498 13.52 21.73 16.18
C SER A 498 12.66 20.48 16.43
N ILE A 499 12.94 19.38 15.73
CA ILE A 499 12.24 18.10 15.92
C ILE A 499 12.58 17.48 17.27
N ASN A 500 13.87 17.46 17.63
CA ASN A 500 14.33 16.91 18.89
C ASN A 500 13.66 17.63 20.08
N PHE A 501 13.71 18.96 20.08
CA PHE A 501 13.07 19.79 21.10
C PHE A 501 11.56 19.55 21.20
N ARG A 502 10.87 19.40 20.07
CA ARG A 502 9.40 19.28 20.06
C ARG A 502 8.86 17.89 20.38
N PHE A 503 9.58 16.82 20.00
CA PHE A 503 8.98 15.48 19.97
C PHE A 503 9.71 14.43 20.81
N CYS A 504 11.03 14.56 21.02
CA CYS A 504 11.88 13.50 21.58
C CYS A 504 11.45 13.04 22.99
N ASN A 505 10.92 13.94 23.82
CA ASN A 505 10.50 13.66 25.20
C ASN A 505 9.00 13.88 25.43
N THR A 506 8.17 13.75 24.38
CA THR A 506 6.73 14.06 24.45
C THR A 506 5.87 12.85 24.11
N GLU A 507 4.56 12.95 24.36
CA GLU A 507 3.57 11.93 23.97
C GLU A 507 3.51 11.68 22.44
N ASN A 508 4.13 12.55 21.62
CA ASN A 508 4.24 12.38 20.17
C ASN A 508 5.61 11.80 19.74
N SER A 509 6.23 10.98 20.59
CA SER A 509 7.53 10.35 20.34
C SER A 509 7.59 9.54 19.03
N ASP A 510 6.46 9.02 18.57
CA ASP A 510 6.36 8.29 17.30
C ASP A 510 6.75 9.16 16.09
N LEU A 511 6.53 10.48 16.17
CA LEU A 511 6.96 11.43 15.14
C LEU A 511 8.48 11.60 15.12
N PHE A 512 9.13 11.56 16.30
CA PHE A 512 10.58 11.59 16.40
C PHE A 512 11.19 10.30 15.83
N GLU A 513 10.63 9.15 16.18
CA GLU A 513 11.03 7.87 15.59
C GLU A 513 10.91 7.88 14.05
N LEU A 514 9.77 8.31 13.53
CA LEU A 514 9.53 8.43 12.08
C LEU A 514 10.54 9.36 11.41
N PHE A 515 10.84 10.50 12.05
CA PHE A 515 11.81 11.46 11.57
C PHE A 515 13.22 10.86 11.45
N CYS A 516 13.71 10.22 12.51
CA CYS A 516 15.03 9.59 12.52
C CYS A 516 15.13 8.52 11.43
N LYS A 517 14.13 7.63 11.33
CA LYS A 517 14.10 6.58 10.32
C LYS A 517 14.09 7.14 8.90
N THR A 518 13.32 8.19 8.65
CA THR A 518 13.20 8.77 7.30
C THR A 518 14.46 9.52 6.91
N GLN A 519 15.02 10.36 7.79
CA GLN A 519 16.27 11.08 7.48
C GLN A 519 17.42 10.12 7.18
N LEU A 520 17.58 9.03 7.95
CA LEU A 520 18.62 8.03 7.68
C LEU A 520 18.46 7.35 6.32
N GLN A 521 17.23 7.18 5.81
CA GLN A 521 17.01 6.67 4.45
C GLN A 521 17.32 7.71 3.36
N GLU A 522 17.27 9.01 3.68
CA GLU A 522 17.52 10.08 2.71
C GLU A 522 19.02 10.40 2.56
N LEU A 523 19.80 10.35 3.65
CA LEU A 523 21.23 10.71 3.65
C LEU A 523 22.06 9.98 2.59
N PRO A 524 21.94 8.64 2.39
CA PRO A 524 22.60 7.96 1.29
C PRO A 524 22.35 8.61 -0.07
N SER A 525 21.10 8.99 -0.34
CA SER A 525 20.71 9.60 -1.61
C SER A 525 21.30 11.01 -1.76
N MET A 526 21.44 11.76 -0.67
CA MET A 526 22.12 13.06 -0.67
C MET A 526 23.60 12.94 -1.03
N ILE A 527 24.27 11.89 -0.56
CA ILE A 527 25.66 11.59 -0.94
C ILE A 527 25.74 11.20 -2.42
N ILE A 528 24.81 10.39 -2.92
CA ILE A 528 24.76 10.05 -4.35
C ILE A 528 24.60 11.33 -5.19
N ASP A 529 23.63 12.19 -4.86
CA ASP A 529 23.44 13.50 -5.50
C ASP A 529 24.74 14.32 -5.52
N ALA A 530 25.42 14.42 -4.38
CA ALA A 530 26.67 15.17 -4.25
C ALA A 530 27.79 14.59 -5.13
N THR A 531 27.99 13.27 -5.10
CA THR A 531 29.08 12.62 -5.85
C THR A 531 28.91 12.72 -7.36
N GLN A 532 27.68 12.83 -7.87
CA GLN A 532 27.41 13.09 -9.28
C GLN A 532 27.91 14.46 -9.75
N THR A 533 28.04 15.44 -8.85
CA THR A 533 28.57 16.77 -9.18
C THR A 533 30.09 16.78 -9.40
N ARG A 534 30.81 15.76 -8.90
CA ARG A 534 32.29 15.69 -8.88
C ARG A 534 32.97 16.89 -8.20
N ASP A 535 32.23 17.69 -7.43
CA ASP A 535 32.72 18.87 -6.76
C ASP A 535 33.11 18.58 -5.31
N PRO A 536 34.38 18.81 -4.92
CA PRO A 536 34.82 18.55 -3.55
C PRO A 536 33.94 19.23 -2.50
N SER A 537 33.70 20.54 -2.60
CA SER A 537 32.93 21.28 -1.58
C SER A 537 31.50 20.76 -1.37
N THR A 538 30.85 20.30 -2.45
CA THR A 538 29.50 19.71 -2.39
C THR A 538 29.54 18.32 -1.77
N ILE A 539 30.53 17.50 -2.12
CA ILE A 539 30.70 16.16 -1.55
C ILE A 539 31.10 16.26 -0.07
N ASP A 540 32.01 17.17 0.27
CA ASP A 540 32.46 17.42 1.64
C ASP A 540 31.26 17.69 2.55
N THR A 541 30.36 18.58 2.11
CA THR A 541 29.12 18.91 2.81
C THR A 541 28.26 17.67 3.06
N ALA A 542 28.04 16.82 2.04
CA ALA A 542 27.21 15.62 2.20
C ALA A 542 27.84 14.56 3.12
N VAL A 543 29.17 14.43 3.07
CA VAL A 543 29.93 13.52 3.94
C VAL A 543 29.87 13.99 5.40
N ASP A 544 30.02 15.28 5.65
CA ASP A 544 29.90 15.84 7.00
C ASP A 544 28.46 15.67 7.54
N LEU A 545 27.43 15.87 6.71
CA LEU A 545 26.03 15.67 7.13
C LEU A 545 25.74 14.25 7.62
N ILE A 546 26.28 13.20 6.96
CA ILE A 546 26.08 11.82 7.41
C ILE A 546 26.93 11.49 8.64
N ASN A 547 28.20 11.92 8.68
CA ASN A 547 29.13 11.60 9.76
C ASN A 547 28.84 12.41 11.05
N ARG A 548 28.17 13.56 10.93
CA ARG A 548 27.75 14.41 12.06
C ARG A 548 26.33 14.13 12.55
N TRP A 549 25.56 13.32 11.83
CA TRP A 549 24.12 13.13 12.11
C TRP A 549 23.80 12.70 13.53
N GLN A 550 24.62 11.81 14.13
CA GLN A 550 24.43 11.36 15.50
C GLN A 550 24.57 12.52 16.50
N HIS A 551 25.58 13.36 16.30
CA HIS A 551 25.85 14.54 17.11
C HIS A 551 24.71 15.55 17.01
N SER A 552 24.28 15.88 15.79
CA SER A 552 23.25 16.89 15.56
C SER A 552 21.86 16.46 16.07
N MET A 553 21.57 15.16 16.10
CA MET A 553 20.37 14.61 16.73
C MET A 553 20.46 14.51 18.26
N ASN A 554 21.63 14.77 18.86
CA ASN A 554 21.90 14.60 20.29
C ASN A 554 21.50 13.20 20.80
N ILE A 555 21.91 12.15 20.07
CA ILE A 555 21.62 10.75 20.46
C ILE A 555 22.79 10.21 21.27
N ASP A 556 22.53 9.93 22.54
CA ASP A 556 23.50 9.37 23.47
C ASP A 556 23.96 7.96 23.07
N SER A 557 25.28 7.76 23.07
CA SER A 557 25.93 6.48 22.80
C SER A 557 26.45 5.77 24.05
N HIS A 558 26.19 6.30 25.25
CA HIS A 558 26.86 5.90 26.49
C HIS A 558 26.30 4.62 27.15
N SER A 559 25.38 3.88 26.50
CA SER A 559 24.86 2.64 27.08
C SER A 559 25.91 1.53 27.06
N VAL A 560 26.05 0.82 28.18
CA VAL A 560 26.96 -0.33 28.31
C VAL A 560 26.55 -1.44 27.33
N GLU A 561 25.24 -1.60 27.15
CA GLU A 561 24.60 -2.54 26.23
C GLU A 561 25.04 -2.34 24.79
N LYS A 562 25.40 -1.11 24.37
CA LYS A 562 25.92 -0.83 23.01
C LYS A 562 27.16 -1.66 22.70
N TYR A 563 28.01 -1.91 23.69
CA TYR A 563 29.26 -2.66 23.52
C TYR A 563 29.09 -4.17 23.69
N SER A 564 27.89 -4.63 24.08
CA SER A 564 27.57 -6.06 24.13
C SER A 564 27.31 -6.62 22.73
N TYR A 565 27.45 -7.94 22.55
CA TYR A 565 27.07 -8.60 21.29
C TYR A 565 25.61 -8.36 20.89
N LYS A 566 24.70 -8.23 21.87
CA LYS A 566 23.28 -7.92 21.63
C LYS A 566 23.13 -6.53 21.03
N GLY A 567 23.79 -5.53 21.62
CA GLY A 567 23.74 -4.15 21.13
C GLY A 567 24.40 -4.00 19.76
N GLN A 568 25.58 -4.58 19.56
CA GLN A 568 26.33 -4.51 18.31
C GLN A 568 25.61 -5.15 17.11
N LEU A 569 24.77 -6.16 17.34
CA LEU A 569 23.97 -6.84 16.31
C LEU A 569 22.51 -6.36 16.26
N PHE A 570 22.10 -5.44 17.15
CA PHE A 570 20.74 -4.92 17.17
C PHE A 570 20.49 -3.99 15.98
N ASN A 571 19.36 -4.12 15.30
CA ASN A 571 19.01 -3.29 14.16
C ASN A 571 17.55 -2.81 14.29
N PRO A 572 17.14 -1.76 13.55
CA PRO A 572 15.76 -1.27 13.58
C PRO A 572 14.69 -2.30 13.20
N GLY A 573 15.02 -3.29 12.35
CA GLY A 573 14.13 -4.41 12.03
C GLY A 573 13.80 -5.26 13.28
N PHE A 574 14.77 -5.46 14.18
CA PHE A 574 14.54 -6.09 15.48
C PHE A 574 13.69 -5.24 16.42
N PHE A 575 13.85 -3.92 16.40
CA PHE A 575 13.00 -3.02 17.19
C PHE A 575 11.52 -3.16 16.81
N ILE A 576 11.22 -3.22 15.51
CA ILE A 576 9.86 -3.40 14.98
C ILE A 576 9.33 -4.82 15.23
N SER A 577 10.09 -5.85 14.87
CA SER A 577 9.65 -7.26 15.01
C SER A 577 9.41 -7.66 16.47
N LYS A 578 10.19 -7.11 17.41
CA LYS A 578 9.99 -7.31 18.85
C LYS A 578 8.91 -6.41 19.47
N LYS A 579 8.28 -5.51 18.69
CA LYS A 579 7.24 -4.57 19.12
C LYS A 579 7.66 -3.75 20.35
N LEU A 580 8.91 -3.28 20.35
CA LEU A 580 9.42 -2.42 21.42
C LEU A 580 8.78 -1.02 21.33
N ASN A 581 8.63 -0.35 22.47
CA ASN A 581 8.03 0.98 22.53
C ASN A 581 9.12 2.03 22.74
N PHE A 582 9.10 3.10 21.95
CA PHE A 582 10.13 4.15 22.00
C PHE A 582 10.35 4.72 23.40
N ASN A 583 9.29 4.98 24.16
CA ASN A 583 9.41 5.64 25.47
C ASN A 583 9.96 4.71 26.54
N SER A 584 9.57 3.42 26.55
CA SER A 584 10.09 2.44 27.52
C SER A 584 11.46 1.89 27.12
N ASP A 585 11.71 1.74 25.82
CA ASP A 585 12.89 1.06 25.27
C ASP A 585 13.83 2.03 24.54
N ARG A 586 13.88 3.28 25.01
CA ARG A 586 14.64 4.38 24.38
C ARG A 586 16.11 4.05 24.16
N GLU A 587 16.74 3.35 25.10
CA GLU A 587 18.13 2.92 24.98
C GLU A 587 18.33 1.97 23.79
N TRP A 588 17.43 0.99 23.62
CA TRP A 588 17.45 0.07 22.48
C TRP A 588 17.13 0.77 21.16
N PHE A 589 16.26 1.79 21.18
CA PHE A 589 16.03 2.64 20.02
C PHE A 589 17.29 3.41 19.61
N ASN A 590 17.97 4.05 20.57
CA ASN A 590 19.22 4.78 20.32
C ASN A 590 20.29 3.84 19.73
N ILE A 591 20.46 2.64 20.30
CA ILE A 591 21.38 1.62 19.77
C ILE A 591 20.98 1.24 18.33
N ALA A 592 19.70 0.98 18.07
CA ALA A 592 19.22 0.59 16.75
C ALA A 592 19.49 1.67 15.69
N ILE A 593 19.26 2.93 16.01
CA ILE A 593 19.44 4.07 15.10
C ILE A 593 20.91 4.41 14.88
N ILE A 594 21.76 4.32 15.90
CA ILE A 594 23.22 4.46 15.73
C ILE A 594 23.75 3.35 14.82
N ASN A 595 23.33 2.11 15.04
CA ASN A 595 23.71 0.99 14.18
C ASN A 595 23.20 1.18 12.76
N ALA A 596 21.97 1.68 12.59
CA ALA A 596 21.41 2.00 11.29
C ALA A 596 22.24 3.06 10.55
N LEU A 597 22.70 4.11 11.22
CA LEU A 597 23.57 5.11 10.63
C LEU A 597 24.88 4.49 10.08
N THR A 598 25.52 3.63 10.86
CA THR A 598 26.71 2.89 10.42
C THR A 598 26.40 1.98 9.22
N ASP A 599 25.25 1.30 9.25
CA ASP A 599 24.80 0.45 8.15
C ASP A 599 24.52 1.27 6.87
N MET A 600 23.94 2.48 7.00
CA MET A 600 23.71 3.41 5.88
C MET A 600 25.01 3.90 5.25
N ARG A 601 26.03 4.22 6.06
CA ARG A 601 27.36 4.60 5.57
C ARG A 601 27.95 3.49 4.70
N ILE A 602 27.90 2.24 5.18
CA ILE A 602 28.39 1.08 4.41
C ILE A 602 27.57 0.83 3.16
N CYS A 603 26.23 0.85 3.25
CA CYS A 603 25.35 0.65 2.11
C CYS A 603 25.59 1.69 1.01
N THR A 604 25.81 2.95 1.40
CA THR A 604 26.19 4.03 0.48
C THR A 604 27.53 3.75 -0.18
N CYS A 605 28.55 3.36 0.59
CA CYS A 605 29.85 3.00 0.05
C CYS A 605 29.78 1.80 -0.92
N LEU A 606 29.03 0.75 -0.59
CA LEU A 606 28.82 -0.41 -1.48
C LEU A 606 28.19 -0.02 -2.80
N TYR A 607 27.21 0.88 -2.75
CA TYR A 607 26.56 1.43 -3.93
C TYR A 607 27.55 2.23 -4.77
N LEU A 608 28.28 3.19 -4.16
CA LEU A 608 29.29 3.98 -4.88
C LEU A 608 30.36 3.08 -5.53
N THR A 609 30.90 2.12 -4.78
CA THR A 609 31.94 1.19 -5.25
C THR A 609 31.49 0.36 -6.46
N SER A 610 30.23 -0.08 -6.50
CA SER A 610 29.75 -0.92 -7.60
C SER A 610 29.67 -0.16 -8.93
N ARG A 611 29.48 1.17 -8.90
CA ARG A 611 29.35 2.04 -10.07
C ARG A 611 30.68 2.64 -10.53
N ILE A 612 31.76 2.46 -9.79
CA ILE A 612 33.10 2.81 -10.24
C ILE A 612 33.52 1.79 -11.32
N ASN A 613 33.86 2.27 -12.52
CA ASN A 613 34.31 1.41 -13.62
C ASN A 613 35.86 1.36 -13.74
N THR A 614 36.52 2.47 -13.42
CA THR A 614 37.98 2.65 -13.49
C THR A 614 38.50 3.23 -12.17
N SER A 615 39.81 3.11 -11.92
CA SER A 615 40.43 3.64 -10.69
C SER A 615 40.14 5.13 -10.50
N ASP A 616 39.37 5.46 -9.46
CA ASP A 616 38.91 6.83 -9.18
C ASP A 616 39.44 7.27 -7.81
N LYS A 617 40.48 8.11 -7.82
CA LYS A 617 41.15 8.58 -6.60
C LYS A 617 40.22 9.44 -5.73
N LEU A 618 39.38 10.28 -6.36
CA LEU A 618 38.45 11.15 -5.65
C LEU A 618 37.39 10.32 -4.93
N MET A 619 36.76 9.39 -5.63
CA MET A 619 35.76 8.51 -5.01
C MET A 619 36.37 7.60 -3.96
N THR A 620 37.59 7.11 -4.18
CA THR A 620 38.33 6.31 -3.17
C THR A 620 38.55 7.11 -1.90
N HIS A 621 38.92 8.39 -2.00
CA HIS A 621 39.12 9.27 -0.84
C HIS A 621 37.83 9.44 -0.03
N TYR A 622 36.72 9.76 -0.68
CA TYR A 622 35.44 9.95 0.02
C TYR A 622 34.85 8.66 0.60
N ILE A 623 34.99 7.52 -0.08
CA ILE A 623 34.59 6.23 0.48
C ILE A 623 35.36 5.94 1.78
N LYS A 624 36.66 6.26 1.83
CA LYS A 624 37.45 6.13 3.06
C LYS A 624 36.96 7.09 4.15
N LEU A 625 36.76 8.36 3.84
CA LEU A 625 36.25 9.34 4.80
C LEU A 625 34.88 8.96 5.39
N ILE A 626 33.96 8.48 4.55
CA ILE A 626 32.64 8.00 5.00
C ILE A 626 32.80 6.81 5.95
N LEU A 627 33.69 5.86 5.66
CA LEU A 627 33.90 4.67 6.51
C LEU A 627 34.69 4.98 7.79
N GLU A 628 35.64 5.90 7.73
CA GLU A 628 36.40 6.37 8.89
C GLU A 628 35.55 7.25 9.83
N GLY A 629 34.43 7.80 9.35
CA GLY A 629 33.52 8.61 10.18
C GLY A 629 34.09 9.98 10.55
N LYS A 630 35.11 10.43 9.80
CA LYS A 630 35.81 11.70 10.03
C LYS A 630 35.05 12.85 9.38
N LEU A 631 35.08 13.98 10.05
CA LEU A 631 34.61 15.26 9.53
C LEU A 631 35.73 15.94 8.77
N ILE A 632 35.38 16.59 7.68
CA ILE A 632 36.30 17.34 6.84
C ILE A 632 36.54 18.71 7.48
N ASP A 633 35.47 19.39 7.88
CA ASP A 633 35.55 20.60 8.69
C ASP A 633 35.64 20.24 10.18
N GLN A 634 36.86 20.01 10.68
CA GLN A 634 37.10 19.64 12.08
C GLN A 634 36.78 20.79 13.05
N THR A 635 35.86 20.56 13.99
CA THR A 635 35.42 21.56 14.99
C THR A 635 36.15 21.48 16.34
N GLY A 636 37.39 20.97 16.35
CA GLY A 636 38.25 21.01 17.54
C GLY A 636 37.89 20.01 18.65
N GLY A 637 37.13 18.94 18.35
CA GLY A 637 36.95 17.78 19.23
C GLY A 637 35.73 17.80 20.16
N TYR A 638 34.81 18.76 20.00
CA TYR A 638 33.57 18.84 20.80
C TYR A 638 32.44 17.93 20.30
N GLU A 639 32.59 17.34 19.11
CA GLU A 639 31.54 16.56 18.47
C GLU A 639 31.61 15.09 18.86
N THR A 640 30.47 14.41 18.83
CA THR A 640 30.39 12.96 18.97
C THR A 640 30.54 12.32 17.59
N PRO A 641 31.75 11.91 17.17
CA PRO A 641 31.93 11.33 15.85
C PRO A 641 31.19 10.01 15.75
N THR A 642 30.66 9.72 14.55
CA THR A 642 30.20 8.37 14.23
C THR A 642 31.34 7.38 14.34
N GLU A 643 31.01 6.13 14.68
CA GLU A 643 32.00 5.06 14.91
C GLU A 643 32.91 4.87 13.69
N GLU A 644 34.22 4.95 13.92
CA GLU A 644 35.26 4.70 12.91
C GLU A 644 35.31 3.21 12.59
N ILE A 645 35.39 2.88 11.31
CA ILE A 645 35.61 1.52 10.84
C ILE A 645 37.08 1.39 10.44
N ASP A 646 37.86 0.66 11.24
CA ASP A 646 39.33 0.62 11.13
C ASP A 646 39.87 -0.72 10.59
N ASN A 647 39.07 -1.79 10.62
CA ASN A 647 39.50 -3.14 10.25
C ASN A 647 38.43 -3.99 9.54
N ALA A 648 38.87 -5.04 8.85
CA ALA A 648 37.97 -5.92 8.11
C ALA A 648 37.04 -6.76 9.01
N SER A 649 37.44 -7.04 10.26
CA SER A 649 36.60 -7.79 11.22
C SER A 649 35.34 -7.02 11.60
N GLN A 650 35.46 -5.71 11.82
CA GLN A 650 34.30 -4.82 12.05
C GLN A 650 33.38 -4.76 10.84
N LEU A 651 33.91 -4.68 9.61
CA LEU A 651 33.09 -4.72 8.40
C LEU A 651 32.32 -6.05 8.25
N ILE A 652 32.93 -7.18 8.58
CA ILE A 652 32.25 -8.49 8.55
C ILE A 652 31.14 -8.55 9.62
N LYS A 653 31.38 -8.00 10.82
CA LYS A 653 30.35 -7.87 11.87
C LYS A 653 29.14 -7.06 11.36
N ILE A 654 29.40 -5.96 10.66
CA ILE A 654 28.32 -5.12 10.13
C ILE A 654 27.62 -5.80 8.94
N LEU A 655 28.35 -6.51 8.07
CA LEU A 655 27.75 -7.37 7.06
C LEU A 655 26.79 -8.39 7.68
N ILE A 656 27.19 -9.04 8.78
CA ILE A 656 26.31 -9.98 9.51
C ILE A 656 25.07 -9.24 10.01
N ARG A 657 25.21 -8.06 10.63
CA ARG A 657 24.07 -7.24 11.09
C ARG A 657 23.12 -6.87 9.94
N ILE A 658 23.64 -6.44 8.80
CA ILE A 658 22.86 -6.11 7.58
C ILE A 658 22.10 -7.35 7.06
N CYS A 659 22.74 -8.52 7.09
CA CYS A 659 22.09 -9.78 6.73
C CYS A 659 20.92 -10.09 7.67
N LEU A 660 21.16 -10.05 8.98
CA LEU A 660 20.13 -10.28 10.00
C LEU A 660 18.96 -9.30 9.88
N TRP A 661 19.25 -8.01 9.62
CA TRP A 661 18.22 -7.01 9.39
C TRP A 661 17.37 -7.36 8.17
N THR A 662 17.99 -7.60 7.02
CA THR A 662 17.29 -7.92 5.77
C THR A 662 16.41 -9.17 5.93
N TRP A 663 16.86 -10.15 6.71
CA TRP A 663 16.10 -11.37 6.99
C TRP A 663 14.97 -11.17 7.99
N SER A 664 15.15 -10.31 9.00
CA SER A 664 14.10 -9.96 9.97
C SER A 664 12.89 -9.27 9.32
N GLU A 665 13.11 -8.60 8.19
CA GLU A 665 12.06 -8.00 7.36
C GLU A 665 11.46 -8.97 6.34
N ASN A 666 11.70 -10.28 6.49
CA ASN A 666 11.27 -11.34 5.57
C ASN A 666 11.69 -11.11 4.10
N MET A 667 12.74 -10.30 3.88
CA MET A 667 13.12 -9.82 2.55
C MET A 667 11.95 -9.15 1.80
N GLU A 668 11.00 -8.54 2.52
CA GLU A 668 9.86 -7.87 1.92
C GLU A 668 10.33 -6.75 0.97
N HIS A 669 9.60 -6.58 -0.13
CA HIS A 669 9.92 -5.55 -1.14
C HIS A 669 9.90 -4.14 -0.54
N ASN A 670 9.02 -3.91 0.45
CA ASN A 670 8.89 -2.64 1.15
C ASN A 670 9.69 -2.59 2.48
N GLY A 671 10.52 -3.60 2.77
CA GLY A 671 11.43 -3.60 3.92
C GLY A 671 12.42 -2.43 3.84
N TRP A 672 12.92 -1.96 4.98
CA TRP A 672 13.75 -0.77 5.08
C TRP A 672 15.02 -0.88 4.22
N MET A 673 15.75 -2.00 4.31
CA MET A 673 16.99 -2.22 3.53
C MET A 673 16.73 -2.36 2.03
N ASN A 674 15.69 -3.11 1.65
CA ASN A 674 15.31 -3.31 0.25
C ASN A 674 14.77 -2.01 -0.38
N SER A 675 14.01 -1.23 0.38
CA SER A 675 13.50 0.07 -0.05
C SER A 675 14.63 1.07 -0.32
N LEU A 676 15.67 1.06 0.51
CA LEU A 676 16.88 1.87 0.29
C LEU A 676 17.63 1.40 -0.97
N ALA A 677 17.90 0.09 -1.10
CA ALA A 677 18.58 -0.44 -2.27
C ALA A 677 17.87 -0.07 -3.57
N ARG A 678 16.52 -0.13 -3.57
CA ARG A 678 15.68 0.29 -4.69
C ARG A 678 15.79 1.79 -4.97
N ARG A 679 15.68 2.63 -3.94
CA ARG A 679 15.78 4.09 -4.06
C ARG A 679 17.13 4.50 -4.65
N LEU A 680 18.23 3.94 -4.15
CA LEU A 680 19.55 4.23 -4.72
C LEU A 680 19.63 3.78 -6.18
N ARG A 681 19.03 2.63 -6.53
CA ARG A 681 18.98 2.16 -7.91
C ARG A 681 18.16 3.05 -8.84
N ASP A 682 17.23 3.85 -8.34
CA ASP A 682 16.46 4.77 -9.18
C ASP A 682 17.39 5.79 -9.90
N TYR A 683 18.58 6.06 -9.37
CA TYR A 683 19.62 6.85 -10.03
C TYR A 683 20.25 6.17 -11.25
N ASP A 684 20.17 4.84 -11.34
CA ASP A 684 20.67 4.06 -12.47
C ASP A 684 19.57 3.82 -13.53
N LYS A 685 18.31 4.19 -13.24
CA LYS A 685 17.20 3.98 -14.18
C LYS A 685 17.36 4.89 -15.38
N THR A 686 17.29 4.30 -16.57
CA THR A 686 17.11 5.05 -17.81
C THR A 686 15.69 5.61 -17.87
N ASP A 687 15.51 6.75 -18.54
CA ASP A 687 14.19 7.36 -18.74
C ASP A 687 13.22 6.35 -19.33
N MET A 688 12.16 6.05 -18.58
CA MET A 688 11.15 5.08 -18.98
C MET A 688 10.07 5.75 -19.82
N VAL A 689 9.73 5.13 -20.94
CA VAL A 689 8.62 5.53 -21.81
C VAL A 689 7.36 4.78 -21.37
N MET A 690 6.31 5.53 -21.06
CA MET A 690 5.00 4.96 -20.70
C MET A 690 4.50 3.96 -21.75
N GLY A 691 3.94 2.84 -21.29
CA GLY A 691 3.39 1.77 -22.14
C GLY A 691 4.37 0.65 -22.50
N ARG A 692 5.64 0.73 -22.07
CA ARG A 692 6.62 -0.35 -22.24
C ARG A 692 6.83 -1.12 -20.93
N VAL A 693 6.88 -2.45 -21.02
CA VAL A 693 7.27 -3.32 -19.90
C VAL A 693 8.78 -3.47 -19.93
N TYR A 694 9.44 -2.91 -18.93
CA TYR A 694 10.88 -3.01 -18.75
C TYR A 694 11.18 -4.21 -17.86
N SER A 695 11.43 -5.36 -18.48
CA SER A 695 11.90 -6.57 -17.80
C SER A 695 13.43 -6.58 -17.75
N ASN A 696 14.02 -5.65 -17.00
CA ASN A 696 15.39 -5.84 -16.54
C ASN A 696 15.33 -6.56 -15.20
N VAL A 697 16.09 -7.63 -15.07
CA VAL A 697 16.32 -8.33 -13.79
C VAL A 697 17.13 -7.39 -12.91
N PHE A 698 16.45 -6.51 -12.20
CA PHE A 698 17.06 -5.70 -11.16
C PHE A 698 16.54 -6.20 -9.83
N ASP A 699 17.11 -7.30 -9.35
CA ASP A 699 17.01 -7.74 -7.96
C ASP A 699 18.44 -7.90 -7.44
N CYS A 700 19.00 -6.82 -6.89
CA CYS A 700 20.21 -6.91 -6.09
C CYS A 700 19.97 -6.09 -4.82
N GLY A 701 19.78 -6.77 -3.69
CA GLY A 701 19.91 -6.16 -2.37
C GLY A 701 21.38 -5.85 -2.07
N PHE A 702 21.67 -5.18 -0.95
CA PHE A 702 23.06 -4.91 -0.56
C PHE A 702 23.87 -6.20 -0.29
N ILE A 703 23.20 -7.30 0.04
CA ILE A 703 23.82 -8.62 0.25
C ILE A 703 24.40 -9.18 -1.06
N ASP A 704 23.78 -8.87 -2.20
CA ASP A 704 24.17 -9.41 -3.51
C ASP A 704 25.29 -8.59 -4.20
N MET A 705 25.74 -7.49 -3.57
CA MET A 705 26.83 -6.63 -4.09
C MET A 705 28.22 -7.23 -3.79
N GLU A 706 28.42 -8.51 -4.12
CA GLU A 706 29.60 -9.32 -3.74
C GLU A 706 30.92 -8.63 -4.11
N GLN A 707 31.01 -8.08 -5.33
CA GLN A 707 32.20 -7.40 -5.83
C GLN A 707 32.53 -6.12 -5.03
N SER A 708 31.51 -5.35 -4.63
CA SER A 708 31.71 -4.16 -3.79
C SER A 708 32.16 -4.53 -2.39
N TRP A 709 31.57 -5.57 -1.79
CA TRP A 709 31.96 -6.07 -0.49
C TRP A 709 33.43 -6.49 -0.46
N VAL A 710 33.88 -7.25 -1.45
CA VAL A 710 35.30 -7.65 -1.57
C VAL A 710 36.21 -6.42 -1.59
N GLN A 711 35.85 -5.38 -2.36
CA GLN A 711 36.69 -4.19 -2.46
C GLN A 711 36.81 -3.40 -1.16
N LEU A 712 35.69 -3.20 -0.46
CA LEU A 712 35.72 -2.51 0.84
C LEU A 712 36.52 -3.32 1.87
N LEU A 713 36.33 -4.64 1.92
CA LEU A 713 37.06 -5.52 2.82
C LEU A 713 38.57 -5.54 2.54
N LEU A 714 38.98 -5.49 1.27
CA LEU A 714 40.40 -5.42 0.91
C LEU A 714 41.06 -4.11 1.36
N ILE A 715 40.33 -2.99 1.42
CA ILE A 715 40.90 -1.73 1.92
C ILE A 715 41.35 -1.86 3.38
N PHE A 716 40.52 -2.49 4.21
CA PHE A 716 40.71 -2.59 5.67
C PHE A 716 41.32 -3.91 6.14
N SER A 717 41.68 -4.83 5.23
CA SER A 717 42.27 -6.11 5.61
C SER A 717 43.72 -5.93 6.07
N ASN A 718 43.98 -6.38 7.29
CA ASN A 718 45.29 -6.38 7.92
C ASN A 718 45.70 -7.80 8.37
N LYS A 719 47.00 -8.02 8.61
CA LYS A 719 47.57 -9.34 8.95
C LYS A 719 47.06 -9.92 10.27
N ASN A 720 46.66 -9.06 11.21
CA ASN A 720 46.28 -9.44 12.58
C ASN A 720 44.75 -9.48 12.79
N ASP A 721 43.96 -9.34 11.74
CA ASP A 721 42.51 -9.39 11.87
C ASP A 721 42.07 -10.82 12.27
N SER A 722 41.14 -10.92 13.22
CA SER A 722 40.54 -12.17 13.68
C SER A 722 39.05 -11.98 13.94
N VAL A 723 38.31 -13.08 14.13
CA VAL A 723 36.88 -13.01 14.45
C VAL A 723 36.66 -12.23 15.75
N SER A 724 35.82 -11.19 15.68
CA SER A 724 35.49 -10.32 16.82
C SER A 724 34.89 -11.09 18.01
N LYS A 725 35.12 -10.60 19.23
CA LYS A 725 34.66 -11.23 20.47
C LYS A 725 33.12 -11.30 20.51
N GLU A 726 32.46 -10.28 19.99
CA GLU A 726 31.01 -10.15 19.99
C GLU A 726 30.36 -11.21 19.08
N ILE A 727 30.97 -11.52 17.94
CA ILE A 727 30.50 -12.61 17.06
C ILE A 727 30.68 -13.96 17.76
N LYS A 728 31.79 -14.16 18.49
CA LYS A 728 32.04 -15.36 19.29
C LYS A 728 30.95 -15.57 20.34
N GLU A 729 30.73 -14.56 21.16
CA GLU A 729 29.69 -14.57 22.19
C GLU A 729 28.28 -14.72 21.59
N ALA A 730 27.98 -14.11 20.44
CA ALA A 730 26.68 -14.23 19.78
C ALA A 730 26.41 -15.65 19.26
N ILE A 731 27.43 -16.35 18.77
CA ILE A 731 27.31 -17.73 18.27
C ILE A 731 27.17 -18.71 19.45
N GLU A 732 28.01 -18.56 20.48
CA GLU A 732 27.97 -19.36 21.71
C GLU A 732 26.61 -19.26 22.40
N ASN A 733 26.11 -18.03 22.60
CA ASN A 733 24.82 -17.77 23.25
C ASN A 733 23.58 -18.02 22.35
N ASN A 734 23.77 -18.57 21.15
CA ASN A 734 22.70 -18.83 20.18
C ASN A 734 21.86 -17.59 19.81
N TYR A 735 22.47 -16.41 19.79
CA TYR A 735 21.79 -15.18 19.38
C TYR A 735 21.48 -15.18 17.87
N ILE A 736 22.38 -15.75 17.07
CA ILE A 736 22.18 -16.02 15.65
C ILE A 736 21.55 -17.41 15.53
N THR A 737 20.37 -17.51 14.93
CA THR A 737 19.64 -18.78 14.80
C THR A 737 20.37 -19.76 13.88
N TYR A 738 20.04 -21.05 14.00
CA TYR A 738 20.62 -22.11 13.16
C TYR A 738 20.48 -21.80 11.66
N ARG A 739 19.29 -21.36 11.24
CA ARG A 739 19.01 -21.01 9.84
C ARG A 739 19.80 -19.79 9.37
N GLU A 740 19.95 -18.78 10.22
CA GLU A 740 20.73 -17.59 9.89
C GLU A 740 22.22 -17.93 9.75
N LYS A 741 22.77 -18.81 10.61
CA LYS A 741 24.15 -19.31 10.49
C LYS A 741 24.38 -20.01 9.14
N GLN A 742 23.46 -20.86 8.69
CA GLN A 742 23.54 -21.50 7.37
C GLN A 742 23.55 -20.48 6.22
N ARG A 743 22.64 -19.49 6.27
CA ARG A 743 22.59 -18.43 5.25
C ARG A 743 23.85 -17.56 5.25
N LEU A 744 24.39 -17.23 6.43
CA LEU A 744 25.64 -16.48 6.58
C LEU A 744 26.82 -17.22 5.97
N ILE A 745 26.92 -18.54 6.16
CA ILE A 745 27.94 -19.36 5.49
C ILE A 745 27.85 -19.19 3.96
N GLY A 746 26.63 -19.20 3.41
CA GLY A 746 26.40 -18.96 1.98
C GLY A 746 26.91 -17.59 1.52
N VAL A 747 26.55 -16.52 2.24
CA VAL A 747 26.99 -15.14 1.92
C VAL A 747 28.50 -14.98 2.02
N LEU A 748 29.11 -15.43 3.13
CA LEU A 748 30.55 -15.32 3.35
C LEU A 748 31.35 -16.17 2.35
N SER A 749 30.85 -17.36 1.99
CA SER A 749 31.50 -18.22 0.99
C SER A 749 31.48 -17.58 -0.40
N LYS A 750 30.36 -16.94 -0.79
CA LYS A 750 30.27 -16.19 -2.06
C LYS A 750 31.28 -15.05 -2.12
N ILE A 751 31.37 -14.23 -1.06
CA ILE A 751 32.36 -13.16 -0.95
C ILE A 751 33.78 -13.72 -1.01
N CYS A 752 34.06 -14.80 -0.27
CA CYS A 752 35.37 -15.47 -0.26
C CYS A 752 35.78 -15.96 -1.65
N ASN A 753 34.86 -16.60 -2.38
CA ASN A 753 35.10 -17.08 -3.75
C ASN A 753 35.34 -15.93 -4.74
N SER A 754 34.70 -14.78 -4.52
CA SER A 754 34.82 -13.60 -5.38
C SER A 754 36.15 -12.85 -5.22
N ILE A 755 36.95 -13.12 -4.18
CA ILE A 755 38.22 -12.42 -3.91
C ILE A 755 39.20 -12.50 -5.11
N GLU A 756 39.31 -13.67 -5.74
CA GLU A 756 40.27 -13.86 -6.82
C GLU A 756 39.87 -13.14 -8.10
N TYR A 757 38.57 -13.14 -8.41
CA TYR A 757 38.03 -12.62 -9.67
C TYR A 757 37.75 -11.11 -9.64
N THR A 758 37.77 -10.49 -8.46
CA THR A 758 37.44 -9.07 -8.31
C THR A 758 38.53 -8.19 -8.92
N LYS A 759 38.17 -7.45 -9.98
CA LYS A 759 39.02 -6.37 -10.51
C LYS A 759 39.05 -5.22 -9.50
N ILE A 760 40.24 -4.75 -9.15
CA ILE A 760 40.41 -3.63 -8.21
C ILE A 760 39.94 -2.34 -8.87
N LYS A 761 38.94 -1.70 -8.28
CA LYS A 761 38.43 -0.39 -8.74
C LYS A 761 38.82 0.75 -7.81
N LEU A 762 39.04 0.48 -6.52
CA LEU A 762 39.51 1.47 -5.54
C LEU A 762 41.04 1.49 -5.52
N THR A 763 41.62 2.69 -5.39
CA THR A 763 43.08 2.84 -5.49
C THR A 763 43.77 2.16 -4.30
N LEU A 764 44.37 0.99 -4.54
CA LEU A 764 45.23 0.25 -3.60
C LEU A 764 46.67 0.28 -4.12
N THR A 765 47.65 0.39 -3.22
CA THR A 765 49.07 0.22 -3.57
C THR A 765 49.32 -1.23 -4.03
N LEU A 766 49.98 -1.40 -5.18
CA LEU A 766 50.11 -2.70 -5.86
C LEU A 766 50.93 -3.73 -5.05
N ASP A 767 51.89 -3.29 -4.23
CA ASP A 767 52.81 -4.17 -3.50
C ASP A 767 52.16 -4.91 -2.31
N ASP A 768 50.99 -4.49 -1.83
CA ASP A 768 50.29 -5.09 -0.66
C ASP A 768 49.09 -5.97 -1.04
N LEU A 769 48.72 -6.02 -2.32
CA LEU A 769 47.43 -6.58 -2.72
C LEU A 769 47.31 -8.09 -2.43
N GLN A 770 48.32 -8.87 -2.83
CA GLN A 770 48.26 -10.33 -2.71
C GLN A 770 48.23 -10.73 -1.23
N THR A 771 49.05 -10.07 -0.42
CA THR A 771 49.06 -10.20 1.04
C THR A 771 47.70 -9.88 1.65
N LYS A 772 47.04 -8.79 1.22
CA LYS A 772 45.69 -8.43 1.69
C LYS A 772 44.61 -9.42 1.26
N LYS A 773 44.69 -9.97 0.05
CA LYS A 773 43.78 -11.04 -0.41
C LYS A 773 43.90 -12.29 0.46
N GLU A 774 45.13 -12.71 0.74
CA GLU A 774 45.41 -13.88 1.59
C GLU A 774 44.91 -13.67 3.03
N ASN A 775 45.19 -12.50 3.61
CA ASN A 775 44.72 -12.14 4.95
C ASN A 775 43.18 -12.15 5.03
N LEU A 776 42.50 -11.54 4.07
CA LEU A 776 41.04 -11.51 4.02
C LEU A 776 40.44 -12.92 3.85
N ARG A 777 41.03 -13.74 2.98
CA ARG A 777 40.59 -15.12 2.76
C ARG A 777 40.71 -15.94 4.04
N LYS A 778 41.82 -15.79 4.77
CA LYS A 778 42.03 -16.44 6.07
C LYS A 778 40.96 -16.01 7.08
N LEU A 779 40.68 -14.71 7.18
CA LEU A 779 39.67 -14.16 8.09
C LEU A 779 38.25 -14.67 7.78
N LEU A 780 37.84 -14.68 6.51
CA LEU A 780 36.54 -15.21 6.11
C LEU A 780 36.43 -16.71 6.36
N GLN A 781 37.50 -17.47 6.10
CA GLN A 781 37.52 -18.91 6.38
C GLN A 781 37.42 -19.19 7.87
N GLU A 782 38.01 -18.37 8.74
CA GLU A 782 37.87 -18.45 10.19
C GLU A 782 36.40 -18.30 10.63
N HIS A 783 35.70 -17.28 10.11
CA HIS A 783 34.27 -17.08 10.37
C HIS A 783 33.42 -18.27 9.88
N ILE A 784 33.66 -18.76 8.65
CA ILE A 784 32.92 -19.88 8.06
C ILE A 784 33.14 -21.16 8.88
N ASN A 785 34.39 -21.47 9.24
CA ASN A 785 34.72 -22.67 10.01
C ASN A 785 34.09 -22.64 11.40
N MET A 786 34.09 -21.46 12.04
CA MET A 786 33.46 -21.28 13.34
C MET A 786 31.94 -21.50 13.30
N LEU A 787 31.26 -20.92 12.29
CA LEU A 787 29.82 -21.14 12.07
C LEU A 787 29.50 -22.61 11.80
N LYS A 788 30.29 -23.27 10.94
CA LYS A 788 30.12 -24.71 10.63
C LYS A 788 30.29 -25.57 11.88
N LYS A 789 31.34 -25.33 12.67
CA LYS A 789 31.62 -26.09 13.90
C LYS A 789 30.47 -26.01 14.90
N ASP A 790 29.88 -24.83 15.09
CA ASP A 790 28.71 -24.65 15.98
C ASP A 790 27.44 -25.31 15.39
N LEU A 791 27.22 -25.23 14.07
CA LEU A 791 26.11 -25.93 13.41
C LEU A 791 26.22 -27.45 13.57
N ASP A 792 27.41 -28.01 13.35
CA ASP A 792 27.66 -29.45 13.47
C ASP A 792 27.47 -29.91 14.93
N MET A 793 28.02 -29.17 15.89
CA MET A 793 27.86 -29.45 17.33
C MET A 793 26.39 -29.45 17.75
N ARG A 794 25.63 -28.40 17.37
CA ARG A 794 24.20 -28.31 17.70
C ARG A 794 23.37 -29.39 17.02
N LEU A 795 23.70 -29.74 15.77
CA LEU A 795 23.02 -30.82 15.06
C LEU A 795 23.30 -32.17 15.72
N GLN A 796 24.53 -32.42 16.19
CA GLN A 796 24.90 -33.63 16.91
C GLN A 796 24.16 -33.72 18.27
N ASP A 797 24.13 -32.63 19.04
CA ASP A 797 23.47 -32.57 20.36
C ASP A 797 21.94 -32.69 20.29
N ALA A 798 21.32 -32.22 19.19
CA ALA A 798 19.88 -32.25 19.04
C ALA A 798 19.33 -33.69 18.96
N ALA A 799 18.28 -33.95 19.73
CA ALA A 799 17.50 -35.18 19.62
C ALA A 799 16.57 -35.13 18.39
N ILE A 800 16.00 -36.26 18.02
CA ILE A 800 14.98 -36.29 16.96
C ILE A 800 13.62 -35.86 17.52
N ASP A 801 13.00 -34.87 16.89
CA ASP A 801 11.68 -34.35 17.21
C ASP A 801 10.59 -35.39 16.93
N VAL A 802 9.97 -35.88 18.01
CA VAL A 802 8.89 -36.87 17.95
C VAL A 802 7.61 -36.30 17.33
N HIS A 803 7.30 -35.02 17.56
CA HIS A 803 6.16 -34.36 16.93
C HIS A 803 6.37 -34.23 15.42
N ARG A 804 7.61 -34.00 14.99
CA ARG A 804 7.95 -33.98 13.57
C ARG A 804 7.76 -35.35 12.91
N LEU A 805 8.21 -36.43 13.56
CA LEU A 805 7.96 -37.80 13.09
C LEU A 805 6.46 -38.11 12.98
N ASP A 806 5.65 -37.68 13.96
CA ASP A 806 4.20 -37.84 13.94
C ASP A 806 3.53 -37.06 12.78
N SER A 807 4.00 -35.83 12.53
CA SER A 807 3.56 -35.02 11.39
C SER A 807 3.86 -35.70 10.05
N THR A 808 5.08 -36.23 9.89
CA THR A 808 5.47 -37.01 8.70
C THR A 808 4.61 -38.27 8.56
N ALA A 809 4.28 -38.95 9.66
CA ALA A 809 3.38 -40.11 9.65
C ALA A 809 1.98 -39.75 9.13
N ARG A 810 1.42 -38.61 9.56
CA ARG A 810 0.11 -38.12 9.09
C ARG A 810 0.12 -37.78 7.62
N LYS A 811 1.09 -36.97 7.15
CA LYS A 811 1.24 -36.63 5.73
C LYS A 811 1.40 -37.87 4.85
N THR A 812 2.27 -38.80 5.27
CA THR A 812 2.46 -40.09 4.59
C THR A 812 1.14 -40.86 4.48
N SER A 813 0.37 -40.93 5.58
CA SER A 813 -0.92 -41.62 5.61
C SER A 813 -1.96 -40.99 4.68
N GLU A 814 -2.02 -39.66 4.58
CA GLU A 814 -2.91 -38.95 3.65
C GLU A 814 -2.58 -39.27 2.18
N HIS A 815 -1.30 -39.23 1.81
CA HIS A 815 -0.84 -39.60 0.47
C HIS A 815 -1.14 -41.07 0.16
N LEU A 816 -0.89 -41.96 1.13
CA LEU A 816 -1.15 -43.39 1.01
C LEU A 816 -2.64 -43.68 0.73
N ARG A 817 -3.57 -43.09 1.49
CA ARG A 817 -5.03 -43.26 1.30
C ARG A 817 -5.49 -42.85 -0.11
N LYS A 818 -4.95 -41.75 -0.62
CA LYS A 818 -5.31 -41.23 -1.95
C LYS A 818 -4.80 -42.13 -3.07
N ARG A 819 -3.58 -42.66 -2.94
CA ARG A 819 -2.91 -43.42 -4.01
C ARG A 819 -3.27 -44.90 -4.02
N ILE A 820 -3.49 -45.53 -2.86
CA ILE A 820 -3.85 -46.95 -2.77
C ILE A 820 -5.05 -47.31 -3.65
N LYS A 821 -6.06 -46.42 -3.73
CA LYS A 821 -7.27 -46.66 -4.54
C LYS A 821 -7.03 -46.58 -6.06
N LYS A 822 -5.89 -46.04 -6.50
CA LYS A 822 -5.58 -45.78 -7.92
C LYS A 822 -4.43 -46.65 -8.44
N THR A 823 -3.62 -47.22 -7.56
CA THR A 823 -2.40 -47.95 -7.94
C THR A 823 -2.72 -49.42 -8.22
N LEU A 824 -2.36 -49.93 -9.41
CA LEU A 824 -2.47 -51.36 -9.72
C LEU A 824 -1.33 -52.16 -9.05
N PRO A 825 -1.55 -53.41 -8.57
CA PRO A 825 -2.82 -54.14 -8.55
C PRO A 825 -3.71 -53.82 -7.33
N LEU A 826 -3.38 -52.84 -6.47
CA LEU A 826 -4.14 -52.53 -5.26
C LEU A 826 -5.57 -52.06 -5.56
N SER A 827 -5.78 -51.34 -6.65
CA SER A 827 -7.12 -50.92 -7.09
C SER A 827 -8.03 -52.07 -7.53
N LEU A 828 -7.50 -53.30 -7.69
CA LEU A 828 -8.28 -54.47 -8.07
C LEU A 828 -9.06 -55.09 -6.90
N PHE A 829 -8.76 -54.70 -5.65
CA PHE A 829 -9.45 -55.23 -4.47
C PHE A 829 -10.89 -54.71 -4.37
N LYS A 830 -11.85 -55.63 -4.16
CA LYS A 830 -13.27 -55.28 -4.00
C LYS A 830 -13.53 -54.36 -2.81
N SER A 831 -12.82 -54.55 -1.70
CA SER A 831 -12.82 -53.58 -0.60
C SER A 831 -11.42 -53.30 -0.08
N ILE A 832 -11.16 -52.01 0.18
CA ILE A 832 -9.97 -51.52 0.84
C ILE A 832 -10.41 -50.87 2.13
N ASP A 833 -10.16 -51.55 3.25
CA ASP A 833 -10.64 -51.14 4.57
C ASP A 833 -9.47 -50.65 5.43
N PHE A 834 -9.75 -49.67 6.28
CA PHE A 834 -8.84 -49.21 7.33
C PHE A 834 -9.45 -49.60 8.67
N LYS A 835 -8.75 -50.41 9.46
CA LYS A 835 -9.28 -50.98 10.71
C LYS A 835 -8.28 -50.90 11.84
N GLN A 836 -8.79 -50.67 13.05
CA GLN A 836 -8.02 -50.81 14.27
C GLN A 836 -7.70 -52.30 14.57
N ALA A 837 -6.71 -52.53 15.41
CA ALA A 837 -6.00 -53.81 15.58
C ALA A 837 -6.89 -55.06 15.65
N SER A 838 -6.45 -56.14 15.00
CA SER A 838 -6.97 -57.51 15.10
C SER A 838 -5.79 -58.49 15.01
N ASP A 839 -5.95 -59.75 15.45
CA ASP A 839 -4.85 -60.74 15.51
C ASP A 839 -4.34 -61.21 14.13
N CYS A 840 -4.86 -60.69 13.02
CA CYS A 840 -4.58 -61.17 11.66
C CYS A 840 -3.67 -60.26 10.80
N PHE A 841 -2.97 -59.28 11.38
CA PHE A 841 -2.10 -58.37 10.62
C PHE A 841 -0.63 -58.85 10.55
N THR A 842 -0.04 -58.77 9.37
CA THR A 842 1.41 -58.97 9.17
C THR A 842 2.16 -57.64 9.31
N LYS A 843 3.25 -57.63 10.07
CA LYS A 843 4.08 -56.42 10.32
C LYS A 843 5.15 -56.26 9.25
N HIS A 844 5.23 -55.07 8.67
CA HIS A 844 6.23 -54.69 7.66
C HIS A 844 6.99 -53.45 8.10
N LYS A 845 8.26 -53.40 7.70
CA LYS A 845 9.20 -52.36 8.10
C LYS A 845 10.08 -51.95 6.94
N ILE A 846 10.08 -50.65 6.63
CA ILE A 846 10.97 -50.03 5.65
C ILE A 846 11.87 -49.04 6.38
N SER A 847 13.18 -49.13 6.16
CA SER A 847 14.14 -48.19 6.75
C SER A 847 14.89 -47.42 5.67
N ILE A 848 14.95 -46.10 5.83
CA ILE A 848 15.57 -45.15 4.90
C ILE A 848 16.52 -44.22 5.66
N LYS A 849 17.70 -43.97 5.10
CA LYS A 849 18.70 -43.06 5.68
C LYS A 849 18.41 -41.64 5.18
N ILE A 850 18.09 -40.73 6.10
CA ILE A 850 17.67 -39.35 5.82
C ILE A 850 18.53 -38.38 6.66
N ASP A 851 18.66 -37.14 6.20
CA ASP A 851 19.36 -36.09 6.93
C ASP A 851 18.66 -35.78 8.28
N LYS A 852 19.45 -35.58 9.33
CA LYS A 852 18.97 -35.34 10.70
C LYS A 852 18.36 -33.95 10.86
N GLU A 853 18.89 -32.96 10.17
CA GLU A 853 18.53 -31.54 10.32
C GLU A 853 17.01 -31.25 10.22
N PRO A 854 16.25 -31.81 9.25
CA PRO A 854 14.80 -31.55 9.13
C PRO A 854 13.94 -32.19 10.23
N TYR A 855 14.54 -33.06 11.04
CA TYR A 855 13.90 -33.84 12.09
C TYR A 855 14.51 -33.58 13.47
N ALA A 856 15.44 -32.64 13.60
CA ALA A 856 16.11 -32.32 14.85
C ALA A 856 15.27 -31.37 15.72
N GLU A 857 15.13 -31.70 16.99
CA GLU A 857 14.38 -30.90 17.97
C GLU A 857 15.06 -29.56 18.25
N GLY A 858 14.29 -28.47 18.22
CA GLY A 858 14.80 -27.11 18.45
C GLY A 858 15.61 -26.52 17.29
N ILE A 859 15.72 -27.21 16.14
CA ILE A 859 16.39 -26.71 14.94
C ILE A 859 15.35 -26.22 13.93
N GLU A 860 15.34 -24.92 13.65
CA GLU A 860 14.51 -24.32 12.60
C GLU A 860 15.08 -24.62 11.20
N SER A 861 14.69 -25.76 10.64
CA SER A 861 15.11 -26.22 9.31
C SER A 861 14.02 -25.99 8.24
N ILE A 862 14.42 -26.05 6.97
CA ILE A 862 13.47 -25.95 5.85
C ILE A 862 12.74 -27.30 5.74
N PRO A 863 11.39 -27.33 5.84
CA PRO A 863 10.64 -28.57 5.68
C PRO A 863 10.82 -29.11 4.26
N TYR A 864 10.94 -30.43 4.11
CA TYR A 864 10.98 -31.06 2.79
C TYR A 864 9.71 -30.70 1.99
N ILE A 865 9.89 -30.19 0.77
CA ILE A 865 8.79 -29.76 -0.12
C ILE A 865 7.81 -30.92 -0.41
N ASN A 866 8.32 -32.16 -0.46
CA ASN A 866 7.55 -33.38 -0.73
C ASN A 866 7.48 -34.33 0.49
N GLU A 867 7.45 -33.78 1.70
CA GLU A 867 7.40 -34.58 2.93
C GLU A 867 6.15 -35.48 2.99
N GLY A 868 6.37 -36.79 3.19
CA GLY A 868 5.32 -37.81 3.23
C GLY A 868 5.01 -38.45 1.87
N ASP A 869 5.31 -37.76 0.77
CA ASP A 869 5.07 -38.25 -0.59
C ASP A 869 5.99 -39.43 -0.93
N ILE A 870 7.31 -39.23 -0.78
CA ILE A 870 8.34 -40.24 -1.06
C ILE A 870 8.15 -41.46 -0.17
N GLN A 871 7.82 -41.24 1.11
CA GLN A 871 7.55 -42.31 2.08
C GLN A 871 6.33 -43.14 1.67
N ALA A 872 5.26 -42.50 1.21
CA ALA A 872 4.05 -43.20 0.77
C ALA A 872 4.32 -44.04 -0.48
N ASP A 873 5.12 -43.55 -1.43
CA ASP A 873 5.51 -44.31 -2.64
C ASP A 873 6.36 -45.53 -2.33
N LEU A 874 7.27 -45.44 -1.35
CA LEU A 874 8.06 -46.60 -0.91
C LEU A 874 7.15 -47.69 -0.31
N ILE A 875 6.19 -47.31 0.52
CA ILE A 875 5.21 -48.23 1.10
C ILE A 875 4.33 -48.85 0.02
N LEU A 876 3.86 -48.06 -0.94
CA LEU A 876 3.06 -48.57 -2.07
C LEU A 876 3.80 -49.61 -2.88
N LYS A 877 5.08 -49.36 -3.21
CA LYS A 877 5.92 -50.30 -3.95
C LYS A 877 6.16 -51.59 -3.17
N ASP A 878 6.32 -51.49 -1.85
CA ASP A 878 6.48 -52.65 -0.98
C ASP A 878 5.19 -53.48 -0.92
N ILE A 879 4.02 -52.84 -0.75
CA ILE A 879 2.71 -53.51 -0.82
C ILE A 879 2.50 -54.17 -2.19
N GLN A 880 2.82 -53.48 -3.29
CA GLN A 880 2.76 -54.05 -4.65
C GLN A 880 3.62 -55.31 -4.75
N ARG A 881 4.86 -55.26 -4.24
CA ARG A 881 5.78 -56.41 -4.25
C ARG A 881 5.21 -57.60 -3.48
N ILE A 882 4.61 -57.36 -2.31
CA ILE A 882 3.99 -58.41 -1.48
C ILE A 882 2.79 -59.06 -2.20
N ILE A 883 1.93 -58.24 -2.82
CA ILE A 883 0.79 -58.75 -3.59
C ILE A 883 1.27 -59.57 -4.78
N LEU A 884 2.26 -59.08 -5.53
CA LEU A 884 2.81 -59.79 -6.69
C LEU A 884 3.51 -61.08 -6.28
N SER A 885 4.26 -61.10 -5.18
CA SER A 885 4.90 -62.33 -4.70
C SER A 885 3.87 -63.40 -4.32
N ASN A 886 2.76 -63.01 -3.68
CA ASN A 886 1.66 -63.94 -3.37
C ASN A 886 0.98 -64.46 -4.64
N LEU A 887 0.82 -63.58 -5.63
CA LEU A 887 0.21 -63.94 -6.91
C LEU A 887 1.12 -64.84 -7.77
N PHE A 888 2.43 -64.75 -7.61
CA PHE A 888 3.38 -65.68 -8.25
C PHE A 888 3.50 -67.03 -7.53
N SER A 889 3.22 -67.09 -6.23
CA SER A 889 3.27 -68.33 -5.46
C SER A 889 2.02 -69.19 -5.57
N THR A 890 0.90 -68.67 -6.10
CA THR A 890 -0.30 -69.45 -6.37
C THR A 890 -0.11 -70.43 -7.54
N GLY A 891 -0.43 -71.70 -7.33
CA GLY A 891 -0.45 -72.72 -8.38
C GLY A 891 -1.51 -72.41 -9.45
N CYS A 892 -1.23 -72.76 -10.71
CA CYS A 892 -2.15 -72.54 -11.83
C CYS A 892 -2.83 -73.85 -12.22
N SER A 893 -4.15 -73.84 -12.45
CA SER A 893 -4.88 -75.05 -12.87
C SER A 893 -4.65 -75.43 -14.34
N GLN A 894 -4.27 -74.47 -15.19
CA GLN A 894 -4.06 -74.68 -16.61
C GLN A 894 -2.88 -73.84 -17.13
N HIS A 895 -2.23 -74.32 -18.19
CA HIS A 895 -1.09 -73.66 -18.84
C HIS A 895 -1.29 -73.59 -20.36
N THR A 896 -1.11 -72.40 -20.94
CA THR A 896 -1.11 -72.19 -22.40
C THR A 896 0.10 -71.35 -22.81
N VAL A 897 0.53 -71.47 -24.06
CA VAL A 897 1.66 -70.72 -24.62
C VAL A 897 1.17 -69.91 -25.82
N ILE A 898 1.60 -68.66 -25.93
CA ILE A 898 1.31 -67.75 -27.04
C ILE A 898 2.58 -66.99 -27.44
N GLU A 899 2.69 -66.62 -28.71
CA GLU A 899 3.90 -65.98 -29.22
C GLU A 899 3.80 -64.46 -29.33
N ASP A 900 2.60 -63.92 -29.55
CA ASP A 900 2.40 -62.49 -29.77
C ASP A 900 1.06 -61.99 -29.20
N PHE A 901 0.89 -60.67 -29.25
CA PHE A 901 -0.31 -60.00 -28.78
C PHE A 901 -1.57 -60.37 -29.58
N ASN A 902 -1.46 -60.70 -30.87
CA ASN A 902 -2.60 -61.13 -31.68
C ASN A 902 -3.13 -62.49 -31.19
N MET A 903 -2.24 -63.46 -30.96
CA MET A 903 -2.59 -64.75 -30.36
C MET A 903 -3.18 -64.58 -28.97
N LEU A 904 -2.68 -63.63 -28.17
CA LEU A 904 -3.29 -63.32 -26.87
C LEU A 904 -4.74 -62.84 -27.03
N ILE A 905 -5.00 -61.90 -27.93
CA ILE A 905 -6.36 -61.40 -28.18
C ILE A 905 -7.26 -62.51 -28.72
N ASP A 906 -6.78 -63.31 -29.68
CA ASP A 906 -7.59 -64.36 -30.30
C ASP A 906 -7.88 -65.49 -29.32
N HIS A 907 -6.92 -65.83 -28.44
CA HIS A 907 -7.15 -66.74 -27.33
C HIS A 907 -8.16 -66.18 -26.33
N ILE A 908 -8.06 -64.89 -26.01
CA ILE A 908 -9.06 -64.21 -25.17
C ILE A 908 -10.43 -64.23 -25.84
N LYS A 909 -10.53 -64.09 -27.17
CA LYS A 909 -11.80 -64.07 -27.90
C LYS A 909 -12.48 -65.44 -27.96
N SER A 910 -11.72 -66.47 -28.29
CA SER A 910 -12.21 -67.83 -28.55
C SER A 910 -12.53 -68.63 -27.29
N SER A 911 -11.94 -68.28 -26.14
CA SER A 911 -12.10 -69.07 -24.92
C SER A 911 -13.32 -68.66 -24.09
N ALA A 912 -14.42 -69.41 -24.19
CA ALA A 912 -15.63 -69.20 -23.38
C ALA A 912 -15.35 -69.21 -21.86
N ASP A 913 -14.38 -70.02 -21.42
CA ASP A 913 -13.97 -70.19 -20.01
C ASP A 913 -13.32 -68.94 -19.37
N LEU A 914 -13.01 -67.92 -20.18
CA LEU A 914 -12.47 -66.63 -19.73
C LEU A 914 -13.55 -65.58 -19.45
N ALA A 915 -14.83 -65.88 -19.71
CA ALA A 915 -15.93 -64.97 -19.42
C ALA A 915 -16.07 -64.73 -17.90
N GLY A 916 -16.14 -63.46 -17.48
CA GLY A 916 -16.22 -63.09 -16.06
C GLY A 916 -14.91 -63.25 -15.26
N LYS A 917 -13.76 -63.41 -15.95
CA LYS A 917 -12.42 -63.48 -15.34
C LYS A 917 -11.59 -62.25 -15.67
N LEU A 918 -10.56 -61.99 -14.85
CA LEU A 918 -9.59 -60.91 -15.02
C LEU A 918 -8.33 -61.45 -15.67
N VAL A 919 -7.90 -60.82 -16.76
CA VAL A 919 -6.63 -61.15 -17.42
C VAL A 919 -5.59 -60.11 -17.04
N LEU A 920 -4.56 -60.54 -16.31
CA LEU A 920 -3.44 -59.70 -15.88
C LEU A 920 -2.26 -59.91 -16.83
N VAL A 921 -2.01 -58.94 -17.71
CA VAL A 921 -0.92 -58.99 -18.68
C VAL A 921 0.34 -58.39 -18.07
N MET A 922 1.30 -59.24 -17.73
CA MET A 922 2.51 -58.83 -17.00
C MET A 922 3.76 -58.71 -17.88
N SER A 923 3.68 -59.16 -19.15
CA SER A 923 4.78 -59.04 -20.11
C SER A 923 4.87 -57.63 -20.67
N LYS A 924 6.05 -57.03 -20.51
CA LYS A 924 6.37 -55.72 -21.10
C LYS A 924 6.42 -55.78 -22.62
N GLU A 925 6.91 -56.89 -23.18
CA GLU A 925 7.00 -57.11 -24.63
C GLU A 925 5.61 -57.13 -25.27
N ILE A 926 4.67 -57.86 -24.68
CA ILE A 926 3.27 -57.92 -25.14
C ILE A 926 2.60 -56.54 -25.02
N PHE A 927 2.87 -55.80 -23.94
CA PHE A 927 2.37 -54.43 -23.80
C PHE A 927 2.95 -53.47 -24.84
N GLN A 928 4.22 -53.64 -25.22
CA GLN A 928 4.84 -52.86 -26.30
C GLN A 928 4.26 -53.20 -27.67
N GLN A 929 4.00 -54.48 -27.95
CA GLN A 929 3.33 -54.92 -29.17
C GLN A 929 1.91 -54.33 -29.27
N TYR A 930 1.14 -54.37 -28.18
CA TYR A 930 -0.15 -53.70 -28.06
C TYR A 930 -0.06 -52.20 -28.40
N ASN A 931 0.87 -51.47 -27.78
CA ASN A 931 1.01 -50.03 -28.02
C ASN A 931 1.37 -49.72 -29.48
N ARG A 932 2.23 -50.51 -30.12
CA ARG A 932 2.56 -50.38 -31.55
C ARG A 932 1.32 -50.61 -32.43
N MET A 933 0.59 -51.70 -32.19
CA MET A 933 -0.63 -52.03 -32.93
C MET A 933 -1.76 -51.01 -32.75
N LEU A 934 -1.79 -50.29 -31.62
CA LEU A 934 -2.79 -49.25 -31.35
C LEU A 934 -2.58 -47.97 -32.19
N PHE A 935 -1.37 -47.78 -32.72
CA PHE A 935 -1.07 -46.76 -33.73
C PHE A 935 -1.38 -47.25 -35.15
N ASP A 936 -1.05 -48.51 -35.45
CA ASP A 936 -1.15 -49.06 -36.81
C ASP A 936 -2.58 -49.51 -37.19
N ASN A 937 -3.44 -49.84 -36.22
CA ASN A 937 -4.78 -50.36 -36.46
C ASN A 937 -5.86 -49.60 -35.66
N PRO A 938 -6.55 -48.62 -36.26
CA PRO A 938 -7.57 -47.81 -35.56
C PRO A 938 -8.78 -48.64 -35.09
N ASN A 939 -9.11 -49.76 -35.75
CA ASN A 939 -10.21 -50.65 -35.35
C ASN A 939 -9.94 -51.37 -34.03
N LEU A 940 -8.67 -51.50 -33.63
CA LEU A 940 -8.28 -52.11 -32.35
C LEU A 940 -8.72 -51.25 -31.15
N ARG A 941 -8.87 -49.92 -31.32
CA ARG A 941 -9.38 -49.00 -30.29
C ARG A 941 -10.87 -49.17 -30.03
N GLU A 942 -11.65 -49.55 -31.04
CA GLU A 942 -13.08 -49.84 -30.86
C GLU A 942 -13.29 -51.16 -30.13
N LEU A 943 -12.42 -52.15 -30.40
CA LEU A 943 -12.46 -53.49 -29.79
C LEU A 943 -12.01 -53.50 -28.32
N MET A 944 -11.05 -52.65 -27.95
CA MET A 944 -10.51 -52.53 -26.59
C MET A 944 -10.81 -51.16 -25.99
N ARG A 945 -11.99 -51.02 -25.37
CA ARG A 945 -12.36 -49.77 -24.70
C ARG A 945 -11.68 -49.66 -23.34
N LYS A 946 -10.95 -48.56 -23.14
CA LYS A 946 -10.35 -48.21 -21.85
C LYS A 946 -11.41 -47.71 -20.90
N ASN A 947 -11.48 -48.30 -19.71
CA ASN A 947 -12.34 -47.87 -18.62
C ASN A 947 -11.61 -46.89 -17.68
N ASP A 948 -12.38 -46.19 -16.85
CA ASP A 948 -11.87 -45.23 -15.86
C ASP A 948 -10.97 -45.89 -14.80
N ASP A 949 -11.13 -47.20 -14.56
CA ASP A 949 -10.31 -48.00 -13.65
C ASP A 949 -8.98 -48.50 -14.26
N GLY A 950 -8.70 -48.12 -15.52
CA GLY A 950 -7.50 -48.51 -16.25
C GLY A 950 -7.56 -49.90 -16.89
N SER A 951 -8.68 -50.63 -16.77
CA SER A 951 -8.91 -51.87 -17.51
C SER A 951 -9.25 -51.61 -18.98
N MET A 952 -9.02 -52.62 -19.80
CA MET A 952 -9.52 -52.70 -21.16
C MET A 952 -10.62 -53.76 -21.23
N ASN A 953 -11.81 -53.36 -21.65
CA ASN A 953 -12.89 -54.31 -21.95
C ASN A 953 -12.74 -54.82 -23.38
N ILE A 954 -12.61 -56.14 -23.52
CA ILE A 954 -12.76 -56.83 -24.79
C ILE A 954 -14.19 -57.37 -24.86
N THR A 955 -14.99 -56.85 -25.77
CA THR A 955 -16.36 -57.34 -26.04
C THR A 955 -16.28 -58.50 -27.02
N THR A 956 -16.94 -59.61 -26.69
CA THR A 956 -17.03 -60.80 -27.54
C THR A 956 -18.45 -61.34 -27.54
N GLU A 957 -18.75 -62.26 -28.45
CA GLU A 957 -20.07 -62.92 -28.53
C GLU A 957 -20.45 -63.65 -27.22
N SER A 958 -19.45 -64.09 -26.46
CA SER A 958 -19.59 -64.76 -25.15
C SER A 958 -19.60 -63.82 -23.93
N GLY A 959 -19.56 -62.50 -24.12
CA GLY A 959 -19.57 -61.49 -23.05
C GLY A 959 -18.32 -60.60 -23.00
N THR A 960 -18.28 -59.67 -22.05
CA THR A 960 -17.17 -58.73 -21.82
C THR A 960 -16.08 -59.31 -20.92
N ARG A 961 -14.81 -59.20 -21.33
CA ARG A 961 -13.64 -59.63 -20.57
C ARG A 961 -12.77 -58.43 -20.18
N LYS A 962 -12.30 -58.38 -18.93
CA LYS A 962 -11.46 -57.29 -18.40
C LYS A 962 -9.99 -57.66 -18.46
N VAL A 963 -9.21 -56.83 -19.15
CA VAL A 963 -7.75 -56.98 -19.27
C VAL A 963 -7.06 -55.82 -18.55
N TYR A 964 -6.13 -56.14 -17.64
CA TYR A 964 -5.27 -55.15 -16.99
C TYR A 964 -3.83 -55.34 -17.45
N PHE A 965 -3.22 -54.27 -17.94
CA PHE A 965 -1.79 -54.26 -18.29
C PHE A 965 -0.96 -53.83 -17.08
N LEU A 966 0.00 -54.68 -16.71
CA LEU A 966 0.94 -54.48 -15.59
C LEU A 966 2.40 -54.52 -16.13
N PRO A 967 2.78 -53.64 -17.05
CA PRO A 967 4.08 -53.72 -17.74
C PRO A 967 5.28 -53.46 -16.80
N PHE A 968 5.05 -52.87 -15.62
CA PHE A 968 6.08 -52.64 -14.61
C PHE A 968 6.53 -53.93 -13.89
N VAL A 969 5.75 -55.01 -14.01
CA VAL A 969 6.04 -56.32 -13.42
C VAL A 969 7.05 -57.10 -14.25
N ASN A 970 6.98 -56.94 -15.59
CA ASN A 970 7.89 -57.50 -16.58
C ASN A 970 8.18 -59.01 -16.42
N GLN A 971 7.11 -59.81 -16.43
CA GLN A 971 7.21 -61.27 -16.39
C GLN A 971 6.76 -61.87 -17.73
N PRO A 972 7.39 -62.96 -18.22
CA PRO A 972 7.08 -63.56 -19.52
C PRO A 972 5.81 -64.42 -19.49
N PHE A 973 4.80 -64.01 -18.73
CA PHE A 973 3.49 -64.66 -18.71
C PHE A 973 2.37 -63.67 -18.37
N SER A 974 1.14 -64.00 -18.77
CA SER A 974 -0.10 -63.39 -18.28
C SER A 974 -0.82 -64.38 -17.37
N LEU A 975 -1.63 -63.84 -16.47
CA LEU A 975 -2.26 -64.62 -15.41
C LEU A 975 -3.76 -64.33 -15.43
N VAL A 976 -4.58 -65.38 -15.48
CA VAL A 976 -6.02 -65.27 -15.44
C VAL A 976 -6.51 -65.66 -14.06
N VAL A 977 -7.25 -64.76 -13.43
CA VAL A 977 -7.82 -64.95 -12.10
C VAL A 977 -9.31 -64.67 -12.13
N LYS A 978 -10.06 -65.21 -11.18
CA LYS A 978 -11.49 -64.90 -11.04
C LYS A 978 -11.69 -63.41 -10.71
N ASP A 979 -12.83 -62.83 -11.09
CA ASP A 979 -13.16 -61.43 -10.78
C ASP A 979 -13.23 -61.12 -9.28
N ASN A 980 -13.42 -62.13 -8.43
CA ASN A 980 -13.35 -62.03 -6.98
C ASN A 980 -11.99 -62.39 -6.38
N TYR A 981 -10.96 -62.67 -7.16
CA TYR A 981 -9.65 -63.08 -6.63
C TYR A 981 -9.07 -62.07 -5.63
N PHE A 982 -9.15 -60.77 -5.93
CA PHE A 982 -8.76 -59.70 -5.02
C PHE A 982 -9.95 -59.31 -4.11
N THR A 983 -10.12 -60.01 -2.98
CA THR A 983 -11.29 -59.79 -2.11
C THR A 983 -11.12 -58.58 -1.21
N LYS A 984 -10.18 -58.61 -0.25
CA LYS A 984 -10.00 -57.55 0.74
C LYS A 984 -8.54 -57.20 0.99
N LEU A 985 -8.24 -55.91 0.96
CA LEU A 985 -6.99 -55.34 1.45
C LEU A 985 -7.31 -54.53 2.70
N ILE A 986 -6.83 -55.00 3.86
CA ILE A 986 -7.03 -54.31 5.13
C ILE A 986 -5.69 -53.77 5.61
N ILE A 987 -5.63 -52.46 5.84
CA ILE A 987 -4.46 -51.80 6.41
C ILE A 987 -4.80 -51.36 7.82
N ARG A 988 -3.88 -51.61 8.75
CA ARG A 988 -4.08 -51.19 10.14
C ARG A 988 -4.15 -49.67 10.23
N GLU A 989 -5.17 -49.19 10.92
CA GLU A 989 -5.30 -47.81 11.34
C GLU A 989 -4.85 -47.69 12.81
N TYR A 990 -3.78 -46.93 13.00
CA TYR A 990 -3.28 -46.50 14.30
C TYR A 990 -4.06 -45.25 14.76
N ASP A 991 -3.84 -44.82 16.00
CA ASP A 991 -4.47 -43.63 16.57
C ASP A 991 -4.28 -42.38 15.69
N ASN A 992 -5.24 -41.44 15.76
CA ASN A 992 -5.26 -40.21 14.96
C ASN A 992 -5.28 -40.43 13.43
N ASN A 993 -5.97 -41.47 12.94
CA ASN A 993 -6.14 -41.79 11.52
C ASN A 993 -4.81 -42.05 10.77
N LYS A 994 -3.76 -42.49 11.47
CA LYS A 994 -2.46 -42.82 10.87
C LYS A 994 -2.48 -44.27 10.35
N LEU A 995 -1.96 -44.49 9.13
CA LEU A 995 -1.78 -45.83 8.54
C LEU A 995 -0.35 -46.35 8.68
N VAL A 996 0.57 -45.45 9.05
CA VAL A 996 2.00 -45.71 9.15
C VAL A 996 2.47 -45.15 10.48
N ASN A 997 3.27 -45.92 11.20
CA ASN A 997 3.98 -45.42 12.37
C ASN A 997 5.44 -45.13 11.98
N VAL A 998 5.84 -43.86 12.09
CA VAL A 998 7.17 -43.40 11.71
C VAL A 998 8.02 -43.24 12.96
N THR A 999 9.09 -44.02 13.07
CA THR A 999 9.98 -44.05 14.24
C THR A 999 11.44 -43.88 13.83
N SER A 1000 12.31 -43.55 14.78
CA SER A 1000 13.77 -43.61 14.63
C SER A 1000 14.34 -44.71 15.54
N GLU A 1001 15.33 -45.47 15.05
CA GLU A 1001 16.07 -46.44 15.87
C GLU A 1001 17.08 -45.74 16.80
N ASN A 1002 17.58 -44.56 16.43
CA ASN A 1002 18.56 -43.79 17.19
C ASN A 1002 18.01 -42.39 17.46
N ILE A 1003 17.42 -42.17 18.65
CA ILE A 1003 16.87 -40.87 19.06
C ILE A 1003 17.99 -39.83 19.24
N LYS A 1004 19.19 -40.28 19.62
CA LYS A 1004 20.44 -39.52 19.58
C LYS A 1004 21.42 -40.26 18.68
N SER A 1005 22.01 -39.55 17.74
CA SER A 1005 22.97 -40.05 16.75
C SER A 1005 24.03 -38.99 16.56
N ASP A 1006 25.30 -39.39 16.66
CA ASP A 1006 26.47 -38.54 16.39
C ASP A 1006 26.68 -38.29 14.89
N SER A 1007 25.85 -38.91 14.04
CA SER A 1007 25.86 -38.71 12.58
C SER A 1007 24.81 -37.70 12.13
N ASP A 1008 25.17 -36.89 11.14
CA ASP A 1008 24.29 -35.94 10.42
C ASP A 1008 23.13 -36.62 9.67
N LYS A 1009 23.13 -37.95 9.60
CA LYS A 1009 22.06 -38.76 9.02
C LYS A 1009 21.54 -39.74 10.06
N PHE A 1010 20.22 -39.96 10.06
CA PHE A 1010 19.58 -40.97 10.88
C PHE A 1010 18.72 -41.92 10.04
N LYS A 1011 18.31 -43.02 10.66
CA LYS A 1011 17.51 -44.07 10.02
C LYS A 1011 16.04 -43.86 10.37
N LEU A 1012 15.28 -43.32 9.42
CA LEU A 1012 13.84 -43.19 9.51
C LEU A 1012 13.20 -44.56 9.20
N THR A 1013 12.37 -45.04 10.11
CA THR A 1013 11.71 -46.34 10.01
C THR A 1013 10.21 -46.15 9.83
N LEU A 1014 9.67 -46.69 8.74
CA LEU A 1014 8.25 -46.72 8.41
C LEU A 1014 7.71 -48.10 8.79
N ASN A 1015 6.88 -48.17 9.82
CA ASN A 1015 6.22 -49.40 10.24
C ASN A 1015 4.76 -49.37 9.79
N TYR A 1016 4.30 -50.43 9.14
CA TYR A 1016 2.91 -50.56 8.71
C TYR A 1016 2.48 -52.02 8.77
N GLU A 1017 1.18 -52.23 8.85
CA GLU A 1017 0.58 -53.55 9.07
C GLU A 1017 -0.53 -53.81 8.05
N LEU A 1018 -0.49 -55.00 7.45
CA LEU A 1018 -1.39 -55.38 6.37
C LEU A 1018 -1.94 -56.79 6.53
N ASN A 1019 -3.20 -56.95 6.13
CA ASN A 1019 -3.86 -58.23 5.96
C ASN A 1019 -4.44 -58.26 4.55
N ILE A 1020 -4.02 -59.24 3.76
CA ILE A 1020 -4.44 -59.41 2.37
C ILE A 1020 -5.20 -60.72 2.26
N VAL A 1021 -6.42 -60.65 1.73
CA VAL A 1021 -7.26 -61.82 1.48
C VAL A 1021 -7.38 -62.00 -0.03
N PHE A 1022 -7.09 -63.22 -0.49
CA PHE A 1022 -7.32 -63.67 -1.87
C PHE A 1022 -8.35 -64.81 -1.88
N GLU A 1023 -9.09 -64.94 -2.97
CA GLU A 1023 -10.10 -66.01 -3.12
C GLU A 1023 -9.74 -66.95 -4.29
N GLY A 1024 -9.25 -68.14 -3.94
CA GLY A 1024 -8.88 -69.19 -4.89
C GLY A 1024 -7.45 -69.10 -5.41
N ASN A 1025 -7.16 -69.91 -6.44
CA ASN A 1025 -5.88 -69.95 -7.16
C ASN A 1025 -6.00 -69.26 -8.53
N ALA A 1026 -4.88 -69.04 -9.21
CA ALA A 1026 -4.90 -68.58 -10.60
C ALA A 1026 -5.46 -69.69 -11.51
N ASP A 1027 -6.42 -69.35 -12.36
CA ASP A 1027 -7.13 -70.32 -13.19
C ASP A 1027 -6.27 -70.78 -14.39
N LEU A 1028 -5.57 -69.83 -15.02
CA LEU A 1028 -4.77 -70.08 -16.22
C LEU A 1028 -3.50 -69.22 -16.22
N LYS A 1029 -2.37 -69.85 -16.53
CA LYS A 1029 -1.11 -69.17 -16.84
C LYS A 1029 -0.84 -69.24 -18.33
N ILE A 1030 -0.76 -68.08 -18.94
CA ILE A 1030 -0.48 -67.91 -20.36
C ILE A 1030 0.99 -67.50 -20.49
N ALA A 1031 1.87 -68.43 -20.82
CA ALA A 1031 3.29 -68.14 -21.05
C ALA A 1031 3.48 -67.45 -22.41
N HIS A 1032 4.32 -66.42 -22.45
CA HIS A 1032 4.68 -65.72 -23.68
C HIS A 1032 6.02 -66.28 -24.15
N SER A 1033 6.06 -66.92 -25.32
CA SER A 1033 7.33 -67.39 -25.87
C SER A 1033 8.19 -66.19 -26.26
N GLN A 1034 9.39 -66.10 -25.70
CA GLN A 1034 10.36 -65.11 -26.19
C GLN A 1034 10.75 -65.50 -27.62
N ARG A 1035 10.38 -64.69 -28.61
CA ARG A 1035 11.13 -64.69 -29.87
C ARG A 1035 12.55 -64.26 -29.51
N VAL A 1036 13.51 -65.16 -29.64
CA VAL A 1036 14.92 -64.80 -29.74
C VAL A 1036 15.06 -63.99 -31.01
N THR A 1037 14.89 -62.67 -30.91
CA THR A 1037 15.30 -61.76 -31.97
C THR A 1037 16.81 -61.61 -31.84
N SER A 1038 17.55 -62.32 -32.68
CA SER A 1038 18.91 -61.94 -33.04
C SER A 1038 18.85 -60.58 -33.76
N GLU A 1039 19.03 -59.51 -32.99
CA GLU A 1039 19.77 -58.26 -33.30
C GLU A 1039 19.46 -57.17 -32.26
#